data_AF-A0A1D9P9D0-F1
#
_entry.id   AF-A0A1D9P9D0-F1
#
_cell.length_a   1.000
_cell.length_b   1.000
_cell.length_c   1.000
_cell.angle_alpha   90.00
_cell.angle_beta   90.00
_cell.angle_gamma   90.00
#
_symmetry.space_group_name_H-M   'P 1'
#
loop_
_entity.id
_entity.type
_entity.pdbx_description
1 polymer ?
#
loop_
_entity_poly.entity_id
_entity_poly.type
_entity_poly.pdbx_seq_one_letter_code
_entity_poly.pdbx_strand_id
1 'polypeptide(L)'
;MMKNIQIIASLFLFSLLTLNCVSAQKKMKADFERKQLFDFDWKFALGDSPENSSENLDDKNWRKLDLPHDWSIEGKSEKNNPSEGDGGFFPAGTGWYRKSFSVPAHWKNQKVAIYFEGVYMNAEVFVNGKSVGMQPYGYTSFEYDLTPYLKFGQQNTIAVKVDNSKQKNSRWYSGSGIYRHVWLKVRNPIYIKTWGVSITTPKVTNEKATVQIKTKVKNETETLQIMAVSTTLSIKKVNGYNTVSMNTDNTVGVDLKAGEEKEIIQNIEVEKPILWSPETPDLYRAEVKIMKGHIKISDEPIDVVRKNFGIRTIEFTPENGFLLNGKKIELNGGCVHHDNGALGAAAYDRAEVRKVELLKAAGFNALRTSHNPPSEAFLDACDRLGMLVFDEAFDGWKEKKTTYDYASIFDKWWKHDVESMVLRDRNHPSIIMWSIGNEIIERKEPAAVETAKMLVNAVRNIDVTRPVTSAMTTWDKSWEIFDPLMAVHDVAGYNYQLHHAESDHARVPSRIIVQTESYPKDAFSNWNLVQKHNYIIGDFVWTAMDYLGESGIGRYVYPGEPAGEHWEGNLYPWHGAYCGDVDLTGWRKPISHYRSMLYNSNEKLYMAVREPNPESGAIKLTSWAVWPTWESWTWPGQEGKNLEVEVYSKYPKVRLYLNDKVIGEKETGLSQEFKATFAILYASGELKAVGIENNKEVESVLLKTAQKATKIKLTADRNEIAADGQDLAYVTVEVTDDKGVLNPNAANQLAFNVSGAGVIVGVDNANLKDTDLYVGNTRKAWRGRSMVIIKSTKESGAINLEVTSPGLETAVVKLKTIKGK
;
A
#
# COMPACT_ATOMS: atom_id res chain seq x y z
N MET A 1 42.79 59.70 33.01
CA MET A 1 41.44 59.15 32.66
C MET A 1 41.28 58.75 31.19
N MET A 2 41.99 59.36 30.22
CA MET A 2 41.79 59.06 28.79
C MET A 2 42.45 57.76 28.26
N LYS A 3 43.50 57.21 28.90
CA LYS A 3 44.15 55.97 28.44
C LYS A 3 43.37 54.68 28.74
N ASN A 4 42.50 54.67 29.76
CA ASN A 4 41.70 53.48 30.10
C ASN A 4 40.44 53.32 29.25
N ILE A 5 39.97 54.40 28.61
CA ILE A 5 38.75 54.38 27.77
C ILE A 5 39.03 53.76 26.39
N GLN A 6 40.23 53.95 25.84
CA GLN A 6 40.61 53.35 24.55
C GLN A 6 40.81 51.83 24.64
N ILE A 7 41.36 51.32 25.75
CA ILE A 7 41.57 49.86 25.93
C ILE A 7 40.23 49.13 26.12
N ILE A 8 39.28 49.75 26.84
CA ILE A 8 37.93 49.20 27.04
C ILE A 8 37.13 49.24 25.74
N ALA A 9 37.25 50.31 24.93
CA ALA A 9 36.59 50.39 23.63
C ALA A 9 37.13 49.37 22.61
N SER A 10 38.44 49.09 22.61
CA SER A 10 39.04 48.06 21.75
C SER A 10 38.68 46.63 22.17
N LEU A 11 38.57 46.35 23.48
CA LEU A 11 38.11 45.05 23.98
C LEU A 11 36.61 44.80 23.71
N PHE A 12 35.79 45.87 23.74
CA PHE A 12 34.36 45.77 23.40
C PHE A 12 34.12 45.59 21.89
N LEU A 13 34.93 46.23 21.03
CA LEU A 13 34.85 46.02 19.58
C LEU A 13 35.31 44.62 19.19
N PHE A 14 36.34 44.07 19.85
CA PHE A 14 36.83 42.71 19.61
C PHE A 14 35.87 41.63 20.13
N SER A 15 35.14 41.89 21.23
CA SER A 15 34.09 40.99 21.72
C SER A 15 32.83 41.02 20.83
N LEU A 16 32.45 42.18 20.30
CA LEU A 16 31.33 42.29 19.33
C LEU A 16 31.66 41.67 17.96
N LEU A 17 32.91 41.75 17.49
CA LEU A 17 33.34 41.07 16.26
C LEU A 17 33.44 39.55 16.43
N THR A 18 33.85 39.06 17.60
CA THR A 18 33.89 37.61 17.88
C THR A 18 32.51 37.01 18.17
N LEU A 19 31.60 37.72 18.85
CA LEU A 19 30.21 37.27 19.02
C LEU A 19 29.41 37.29 17.70
N ASN A 20 29.67 38.23 16.78
CA ASN A 20 29.04 38.23 15.46
C ASN A 20 29.64 37.16 14.52
N CYS A 21 30.94 36.84 14.62
CA CYS A 21 31.50 35.69 13.88
C CYS A 21 31.00 34.34 14.42
N VAL A 22 30.85 34.18 15.73
CA VAL A 22 30.33 32.94 16.33
C VAL A 22 28.82 32.79 16.10
N SER A 23 28.04 33.87 16.07
CA SER A 23 26.62 33.80 15.71
C SER A 23 26.40 33.62 14.21
N ALA A 24 27.28 34.14 13.34
CA ALA A 24 27.26 33.87 11.90
C ALA A 24 27.70 32.43 11.56
N GLN A 25 28.69 31.87 12.28
CA GLN A 25 29.07 30.46 12.15
C GLN A 25 28.00 29.50 12.71
N LYS A 26 27.27 29.88 13.77
CA LYS A 26 26.10 29.11 14.24
C LYS A 26 24.87 29.25 13.33
N LYS A 27 24.70 30.38 12.61
CA LYS A 27 23.62 30.56 11.62
C LYS A 27 23.88 29.89 10.27
N MET A 28 25.11 29.49 9.97
CA MET A 28 25.48 28.79 8.72
C MET A 28 25.60 27.27 8.84
N LYS A 29 25.32 26.68 10.00
CA LYS A 29 25.14 25.23 10.17
C LYS A 29 23.66 24.90 10.22
N ALA A 30 22.96 25.12 9.11
CA ALA A 30 21.73 24.39 8.88
C ALA A 30 22.12 22.91 8.76
N ASP A 31 21.50 22.03 9.55
CA ASP A 31 21.63 20.60 9.37
C ASP A 31 21.46 20.28 7.89
N PHE A 32 22.48 19.68 7.29
CA PHE A 32 22.46 19.32 5.88
C PHE A 32 21.46 18.19 5.70
N GLU A 33 20.20 18.54 5.39
CA GLU A 33 19.15 17.57 5.17
C GLU A 33 19.39 16.86 3.83
N ARG A 34 19.88 15.62 3.94
CA ARG A 34 20.28 14.78 2.81
C ARG A 34 19.15 14.44 1.84
N LYS A 35 17.91 14.26 2.33
CA LYS A 35 16.71 13.86 1.58
C LYS A 35 15.59 14.80 2.02
N GLN A 36 15.21 15.75 1.17
CA GLN A 36 14.23 16.80 1.45
C GLN A 36 12.93 16.48 0.69
N LEU A 37 11.79 16.55 1.38
CA LEU A 37 10.48 16.34 0.73
C LEU A 37 10.24 17.45 -0.29
N PHE A 38 9.95 17.07 -1.53
CA PHE A 38 9.87 18.00 -2.66
C PHE A 38 8.46 18.11 -3.25
N ASP A 39 7.45 17.68 -2.51
CA ASP A 39 6.06 17.55 -2.96
C ASP A 39 5.26 18.83 -3.04
N PHE A 40 5.65 19.88 -2.33
CA PHE A 40 4.82 21.07 -2.23
C PHE A 40 5.00 22.05 -3.38
N ASP A 41 4.01 22.88 -3.66
CA ASP A 41 4.11 24.04 -4.56
C ASP A 41 4.46 23.69 -6.02
N TRP A 42 3.93 22.58 -6.51
CA TRP A 42 3.97 22.23 -7.93
C TRP A 42 2.88 22.96 -8.71
N LYS A 43 3.09 23.04 -10.02
CA LYS A 43 2.13 23.51 -11.00
C LYS A 43 1.80 22.38 -11.96
N PHE A 44 0.55 22.28 -12.38
CA PHE A 44 0.06 21.24 -13.28
C PHE A 44 -0.74 21.83 -14.43
N ALA A 45 -0.55 21.25 -15.61
CA ALA A 45 -1.38 21.47 -16.79
C ALA A 45 -1.65 20.13 -17.49
N LEU A 46 -2.92 19.88 -17.83
CA LEU A 46 -3.34 18.75 -18.66
C LEU A 46 -3.26 19.15 -20.14
N GLY A 47 -2.74 18.26 -20.97
CA GLY A 47 -2.45 18.49 -22.39
C GLY A 47 -0.95 18.53 -22.68
N ASP A 48 -0.58 18.26 -23.94
CA ASP A 48 0.82 18.21 -24.37
C ASP A 48 1.19 19.44 -25.21
N SER A 49 2.30 20.09 -24.84
CA SER A 49 2.93 21.12 -25.65
C SER A 49 4.45 21.03 -25.47
N PRO A 50 5.25 21.02 -26.56
CA PRO A 50 6.72 21.02 -26.45
C PRO A 50 7.27 22.21 -25.64
N GLU A 51 6.59 23.35 -25.68
CA GLU A 51 6.96 24.56 -24.95
C GLU A 51 6.91 24.37 -23.42
N ASN A 52 6.16 23.37 -22.94
CA ASN A 52 6.02 23.08 -21.51
C ASN A 52 7.34 22.70 -20.82
N SER A 53 8.34 22.25 -21.59
CA SER A 53 9.69 21.97 -21.10
C SER A 53 10.56 23.23 -20.96
N SER A 54 10.22 24.34 -21.63
CA SER A 54 11.04 25.53 -21.76
C SER A 54 11.37 26.16 -20.40
N GLU A 55 12.60 26.64 -20.25
CA GLU A 55 13.06 27.32 -19.04
C GLU A 55 12.21 28.57 -18.75
N ASN A 56 11.90 29.36 -19.79
CA ASN A 56 11.30 30.69 -19.68
C ASN A 56 9.78 30.70 -19.95
N LEU A 57 9.12 29.54 -19.88
CA LEU A 57 7.66 29.45 -20.04
C LEU A 57 6.93 30.25 -18.95
N ASP A 58 5.95 31.06 -19.34
CA ASP A 58 5.02 31.70 -18.41
C ASP A 58 3.94 30.68 -17.95
N ASP A 59 4.21 30.00 -16.84
CA ASP A 59 3.32 29.02 -16.22
C ASP A 59 2.45 29.61 -15.09
N LYS A 60 2.22 30.94 -15.06
CA LYS A 60 1.43 31.58 -13.99
C LYS A 60 -0.03 31.09 -13.92
N ASN A 61 -0.57 30.65 -15.06
CA ASN A 61 -1.95 30.18 -15.19
C ASN A 61 -2.11 28.67 -14.94
N TRP A 62 -1.01 27.94 -14.71
CA TRP A 62 -1.08 26.52 -14.38
C TRP A 62 -1.66 26.33 -12.98
N ARG A 63 -2.40 25.25 -12.77
CA ARG A 63 -3.02 24.94 -11.47
C ARG A 63 -1.92 24.64 -10.45
N LYS A 64 -1.96 25.30 -9.29
CA LYS A 64 -1.09 24.95 -8.16
C LYS A 64 -1.63 23.73 -7.42
N LEU A 65 -0.75 22.82 -7.04
CA LEU A 65 -1.07 21.65 -6.25
C LEU A 65 0.15 21.14 -5.49
N ASP A 66 -0.10 20.23 -4.55
CA ASP A 66 0.92 19.47 -3.84
C ASP A 66 0.81 17.99 -4.27
N LEU A 67 1.95 17.31 -4.31
CA LEU A 67 2.05 15.87 -4.57
C LEU A 67 1.80 15.07 -3.27
N PRO A 68 1.43 13.78 -3.35
CA PRO A 68 1.16 12.99 -4.56
C PRO A 68 -0.11 13.46 -5.30
N HIS A 69 -0.10 13.33 -6.63
CA HIS A 69 -1.19 13.76 -7.50
C HIS A 69 -1.50 12.75 -8.59
N ASP A 70 -2.78 12.39 -8.68
CA ASP A 70 -3.39 11.61 -9.75
C ASP A 70 -4.48 12.46 -10.41
N TRP A 71 -4.32 12.81 -11.70
CA TRP A 71 -5.32 13.65 -12.37
C TRP A 71 -6.49 12.84 -12.94
N SER A 72 -6.36 11.52 -13.07
CA SER A 72 -7.43 10.67 -13.62
C SER A 72 -8.63 10.62 -12.67
N ILE A 73 -8.40 10.53 -11.36
CA ILE A 73 -9.45 10.45 -10.33
C ILE A 73 -10.24 11.76 -10.18
N GLU A 74 -9.67 12.88 -10.61
CA GLU A 74 -10.34 14.19 -10.62
C GLU A 74 -11.37 14.29 -11.77
N GLY A 75 -11.21 13.45 -12.79
CA GLY A 75 -12.09 13.38 -13.94
C GLY A 75 -13.29 12.45 -13.71
N LYS A 76 -14.33 12.63 -14.53
CA LYS A 76 -15.53 11.80 -14.46
C LYS A 76 -15.30 10.45 -15.14
N SER A 77 -15.79 9.38 -14.52
CA SER A 77 -15.89 8.07 -15.16
C SER A 77 -16.98 8.08 -16.23
N GLU A 78 -16.61 7.84 -17.48
CA GLU A 78 -17.50 7.93 -18.65
C GLU A 78 -17.27 6.78 -19.62
N LYS A 79 -18.37 6.23 -20.15
CA LYS A 79 -18.37 5.03 -21.02
C LYS A 79 -17.33 5.04 -22.16
N ASN A 80 -17.02 6.23 -22.70
CA ASN A 80 -16.16 6.40 -23.87
C ASN A 80 -14.73 6.85 -23.50
N ASN A 81 -14.38 6.94 -22.22
CA ASN A 81 -13.01 7.23 -21.83
C ASN A 81 -12.07 6.10 -22.31
N PRO A 82 -10.84 6.45 -22.73
CA PRO A 82 -9.98 5.55 -23.48
C PRO A 82 -9.43 4.39 -22.65
N SER A 83 -9.49 4.46 -21.32
CA SER A 83 -9.10 3.37 -20.42
C SER A 83 -10.09 2.19 -20.44
N GLU A 84 -11.32 2.43 -20.91
CA GLU A 84 -12.48 1.52 -20.85
C GLU A 84 -12.63 0.81 -19.48
N GLY A 85 -13.25 -0.38 -19.45
CA GLY A 85 -13.53 -1.11 -18.21
C GLY A 85 -12.27 -1.50 -17.43
N ASP A 86 -11.18 -1.80 -18.12
CA ASP A 86 -9.89 -2.17 -17.54
C ASP A 86 -9.39 -1.06 -16.60
N GLY A 87 -9.35 0.19 -17.07
CA GLY A 87 -8.98 1.34 -16.24
C GLY A 87 -10.15 2.06 -15.57
N GLY A 88 -11.32 1.45 -15.43
CA GLY A 88 -12.45 2.02 -14.67
C GLY A 88 -13.18 3.17 -15.39
N PHE A 89 -13.04 3.25 -16.71
CA PHE A 89 -13.60 4.30 -17.55
C PHE A 89 -13.17 5.71 -17.13
N PHE A 90 -11.96 5.88 -16.57
CA PHE A 90 -11.40 7.17 -16.18
C PHE A 90 -10.63 7.84 -17.33
N PRO A 91 -10.56 9.18 -17.37
CA PRO A 91 -9.79 9.87 -18.38
C PRO A 91 -8.28 9.68 -18.14
N ALA A 92 -7.51 9.73 -19.21
CA ALA A 92 -6.05 9.63 -19.17
C ALA A 92 -5.43 10.80 -19.96
N GLY A 93 -4.41 10.55 -20.79
CA GLY A 93 -3.79 11.55 -21.64
C GLY A 93 -2.38 11.92 -21.20
N THR A 94 -1.93 13.09 -21.64
CA THR A 94 -0.60 13.61 -21.31
C THR A 94 -0.75 14.81 -20.37
N GLY A 95 0.02 14.85 -19.30
CA GLY A 95 0.05 15.93 -18.33
C GLY A 95 1.46 16.42 -18.09
N TRP A 96 1.58 17.67 -17.65
CA TRP A 96 2.86 18.28 -17.29
C TRP A 96 2.83 18.83 -15.89
N TYR A 97 3.93 18.60 -15.16
CA TYR A 97 4.20 19.20 -13.87
C TYR A 97 5.37 20.16 -14.00
N ARG A 98 5.32 21.30 -13.33
CA ARG A 98 6.40 22.29 -13.29
C ARG A 98 6.61 22.81 -11.88
N LYS A 99 7.86 23.08 -11.53
CA LYS A 99 8.22 23.69 -10.26
C LYS A 99 9.46 24.55 -10.40
N SER A 100 9.40 25.75 -9.83
CA SER A 100 10.56 26.61 -9.66
C SER A 100 11.12 26.45 -8.24
N PHE A 101 12.43 26.31 -8.11
CA PHE A 101 13.09 26.12 -6.82
C PHE A 101 14.48 26.75 -6.80
N SER A 102 14.86 27.27 -5.64
CA SER A 102 16.15 27.94 -5.46
C SER A 102 17.20 26.92 -5.10
N VAL A 103 18.33 26.95 -5.81
CA VAL A 103 19.49 26.12 -5.49
C VAL A 103 20.55 27.01 -4.83
N PRO A 104 20.89 26.79 -3.55
CA PRO A 104 21.88 27.61 -2.87
C PRO A 104 23.27 27.56 -3.52
N ALA A 105 23.99 28.69 -3.51
CA ALA A 105 25.33 28.78 -4.09
C ALA A 105 26.34 27.80 -3.44
N HIS A 106 26.15 27.51 -2.14
CA HIS A 106 27.03 26.60 -1.40
C HIS A 106 26.85 25.11 -1.79
N TRP A 107 25.86 24.77 -2.62
CA TRP A 107 25.71 23.41 -3.18
C TRP A 107 26.59 23.15 -4.40
N LYS A 108 27.35 24.13 -4.89
CA LYS A 108 28.14 24.00 -6.14
C LYS A 108 29.09 22.79 -6.17
N ASN A 109 29.56 22.34 -5.01
CA ASN A 109 30.45 21.17 -4.87
C ASN A 109 29.74 19.94 -4.26
N GLN A 110 28.41 19.96 -4.20
CA GLN A 110 27.57 18.89 -3.72
C GLN A 110 26.96 18.14 -4.91
N LYS A 111 26.48 16.93 -4.66
CA LYS A 111 25.69 16.13 -5.59
C LYS A 111 24.21 16.36 -5.31
N VAL A 112 23.50 16.90 -6.29
CA VAL A 112 22.06 17.17 -6.20
C VAL A 112 21.33 16.24 -7.14
N ALA A 113 20.41 15.45 -6.62
CA ALA A 113 19.61 14.51 -7.40
C ALA A 113 18.13 14.67 -7.06
N ILE A 114 17.26 14.30 -8.01
CA ILE A 114 15.83 14.14 -7.76
C ILE A 114 15.48 12.67 -7.76
N TYR A 115 14.64 12.27 -6.81
CA TYR A 115 14.17 10.91 -6.64
C TYR A 115 12.65 10.88 -6.66
N PHE A 116 12.10 10.11 -7.60
CA PHE A 116 10.67 9.85 -7.71
C PHE A 116 10.38 8.45 -7.19
N GLU A 117 9.41 8.31 -6.29
CA GLU A 117 9.00 6.98 -5.81
C GLU A 117 8.12 6.24 -6.83
N GLY A 118 7.47 6.96 -7.74
CA GLY A 118 6.71 6.41 -8.87
C GLY A 118 5.97 7.51 -9.65
N VAL A 119 5.92 7.36 -10.98
CA VAL A 119 5.22 8.27 -11.88
C VAL A 119 4.54 7.44 -12.95
N TYR A 120 3.21 7.46 -13.04
CA TYR A 120 2.45 6.67 -14.00
C TYR A 120 1.99 7.54 -15.17
N MET A 121 2.50 7.36 -16.40
CA MET A 121 3.71 6.60 -16.77
C MET A 121 4.46 7.33 -17.89
N ASN A 122 5.53 6.72 -18.43
CA ASN A 122 6.37 7.34 -19.48
C ASN A 122 6.84 8.75 -19.10
N ALA A 123 7.39 8.88 -17.90
CA ALA A 123 7.81 10.16 -17.36
C ALA A 123 9.11 10.63 -18.02
N GLU A 124 9.18 11.89 -18.45
CA GLU A 124 10.41 12.54 -18.90
C GLU A 124 10.67 13.79 -18.04
N VAL A 125 11.89 13.90 -17.49
CA VAL A 125 12.27 14.95 -16.55
C VAL A 125 13.18 15.96 -17.25
N PHE A 126 12.86 17.25 -17.11
CA PHE A 126 13.61 18.36 -17.66
C PHE A 126 14.08 19.31 -16.56
N VAL A 127 15.31 19.80 -16.66
CA VAL A 127 15.82 20.89 -15.81
C VAL A 127 16.33 22.01 -16.68
N ASN A 128 15.82 23.22 -16.45
CA ASN A 128 16.17 24.43 -17.19
C ASN A 128 16.10 24.22 -18.72
N GLY A 129 15.02 23.61 -19.21
CA GLY A 129 14.82 23.34 -20.63
C GLY A 129 15.54 22.12 -21.21
N LYS A 130 16.34 21.39 -20.42
CA LYS A 130 17.12 20.24 -20.90
C LYS A 130 16.58 18.93 -20.32
N SER A 131 16.36 17.94 -21.19
CA SER A 131 16.00 16.59 -20.75
C SER A 131 17.14 15.96 -19.95
N VAL A 132 16.79 15.36 -18.82
CA VAL A 132 17.69 14.67 -17.90
C VAL A 132 17.56 13.16 -18.06
N GLY A 133 16.35 12.66 -18.35
CA GLY A 133 16.10 11.25 -18.56
C GLY A 133 14.61 10.91 -18.63
N MET A 134 14.34 9.66 -19.02
CA MET A 134 12.99 9.09 -19.14
C MET A 134 12.86 7.80 -18.31
N GLN A 135 11.74 7.66 -17.59
CA GLN A 135 11.33 6.44 -16.90
C GLN A 135 9.99 5.94 -17.49
N PRO A 136 10.02 4.85 -18.29
CA PRO A 136 8.81 4.30 -18.89
C PRO A 136 7.87 3.62 -17.91
N TYR A 137 8.40 2.76 -17.03
CA TYR A 137 7.57 1.96 -16.14
C TYR A 137 6.96 2.81 -15.02
N GLY A 138 5.67 2.62 -14.77
CA GLY A 138 4.91 3.47 -13.87
C GLY A 138 5.08 3.18 -12.38
N TYR A 139 5.64 2.03 -12.01
CA TYR A 139 5.62 1.54 -10.63
C TYR A 139 6.99 1.48 -9.95
N THR A 140 8.08 1.60 -10.71
CA THR A 140 9.44 1.60 -10.16
C THR A 140 9.91 3.01 -9.81
N SER A 141 10.63 3.11 -8.70
CA SER A 141 11.25 4.35 -8.26
C SER A 141 12.52 4.62 -9.06
N PHE A 142 12.87 5.89 -9.27
CA PHE A 142 14.06 6.27 -10.06
C PHE A 142 14.71 7.56 -9.57
N GLU A 143 16.00 7.72 -9.88
CA GLU A 143 16.80 8.88 -9.49
C GLU A 143 17.59 9.45 -10.69
N TYR A 144 17.61 10.78 -10.81
CA TYR A 144 18.47 11.47 -11.76
C TYR A 144 19.40 12.48 -11.08
N ASP A 145 20.66 12.51 -11.51
CA ASP A 145 21.63 13.52 -11.10
C ASP A 145 21.31 14.85 -11.80
N LEU A 146 20.92 15.84 -11.01
CA LEU A 146 20.61 17.18 -11.48
C LEU A 146 21.84 18.07 -11.54
N THR A 147 22.92 17.72 -10.84
CA THR A 147 24.12 18.57 -10.65
C THR A 147 24.60 19.25 -11.94
N PRO A 148 24.71 18.55 -13.10
CA PRO A 148 25.19 19.18 -14.35
C PRO A 148 24.24 20.22 -14.96
N TYR A 149 22.98 20.26 -14.54
CA TYR A 149 21.91 21.07 -15.12
C TYR A 149 21.54 22.29 -14.27
N LEU A 150 22.01 22.35 -13.02
CA LEU A 150 21.64 23.39 -12.05
C LEU A 150 22.44 24.69 -12.19
N LYS A 151 21.74 25.80 -12.00
CA LYS A 151 22.28 27.15 -11.80
C LYS A 151 22.39 27.42 -10.31
N PHE A 152 23.59 27.23 -9.74
CA PHE A 152 23.84 27.44 -8.33
C PHE A 152 23.76 28.93 -7.94
N GLY A 153 23.10 29.23 -6.83
CA GLY A 153 22.83 30.60 -6.37
C GLY A 153 21.66 31.28 -7.07
N GLN A 154 20.89 30.55 -7.88
CA GLN A 154 19.81 31.09 -8.71
C GLN A 154 18.54 30.23 -8.60
N GLN A 155 17.45 30.75 -9.17
CA GLN A 155 16.26 29.95 -9.42
C GLN A 155 16.52 28.94 -10.53
N ASN A 156 15.97 27.75 -10.37
CA ASN A 156 15.96 26.67 -11.34
C ASN A 156 14.51 26.25 -11.60
N THR A 157 14.27 25.70 -12.78
CA THR A 157 12.98 25.13 -13.14
C THR A 157 13.14 23.65 -13.43
N ILE A 158 12.28 22.85 -12.82
CA ILE A 158 12.07 21.46 -13.23
C ILE A 158 10.70 21.32 -13.90
N ALA A 159 10.64 20.56 -14.98
CA ALA A 159 9.41 20.15 -15.63
C ALA A 159 9.40 18.63 -15.78
N VAL A 160 8.22 18.02 -15.65
CA VAL A 160 8.02 16.58 -15.81
C VAL A 160 6.86 16.37 -16.77
N LYS A 161 7.15 15.78 -17.94
CA LYS A 161 6.12 15.27 -18.85
C LYS A 161 5.71 13.89 -18.35
N VAL A 162 4.41 13.63 -18.28
CA VAL A 162 3.85 12.31 -17.97
C VAL A 162 2.89 11.94 -19.08
N ASP A 163 3.17 10.83 -19.77
CA ASP A 163 2.41 10.40 -20.94
C ASP A 163 1.68 9.08 -20.69
N ASN A 164 0.39 9.20 -20.36
CA ASN A 164 -0.55 8.10 -20.22
C ASN A 164 -1.60 8.10 -21.37
N SER A 165 -1.27 8.68 -22.54
CA SER A 165 -2.25 8.84 -23.63
C SER A 165 -2.53 7.54 -24.41
N LYS A 166 -1.57 6.62 -24.44
CA LYS A 166 -1.70 5.32 -25.10
C LYS A 166 -2.43 4.34 -24.19
N GLN A 167 -3.75 4.26 -24.39
CA GLN A 167 -4.64 3.34 -23.70
C GLN A 167 -5.15 2.25 -24.65
N LYS A 168 -5.42 1.03 -24.19
CA LYS A 168 -5.23 0.55 -22.81
C LYS A 168 -3.79 0.10 -22.57
N ASN A 169 -3.26 0.40 -21.38
CA ASN A 169 -1.92 -0.02 -20.96
C ASN A 169 -1.89 -0.73 -19.59
N SER A 170 -3.04 -0.95 -18.97
CA SER A 170 -3.21 -1.68 -17.72
C SER A 170 -4.55 -2.42 -17.73
N ARG A 171 -4.64 -3.52 -16.98
CA ARG A 171 -5.90 -4.24 -16.75
C ARG A 171 -6.74 -3.59 -15.64
N TRP A 172 -6.13 -2.85 -14.73
CA TRP A 172 -6.77 -2.18 -13.59
C TRP A 172 -6.59 -0.65 -13.67
N TYR A 173 -7.20 0.10 -12.76
CA TYR A 173 -7.01 1.54 -12.66
C TYR A 173 -5.56 1.87 -12.30
N SER A 174 -4.82 2.45 -13.23
CA SER A 174 -3.44 2.89 -13.00
C SER A 174 -3.32 4.25 -12.33
N GLY A 175 -4.30 5.13 -12.59
CA GLY A 175 -4.16 6.57 -12.36
C GLY A 175 -3.19 7.21 -13.36
N SER A 176 -3.03 8.53 -13.26
CA SER A 176 -2.09 9.27 -14.09
C SER A 176 -1.40 10.38 -13.31
N GLY A 177 -0.06 10.40 -13.32
CA GLY A 177 0.72 11.47 -12.74
C GLY A 177 1.83 11.05 -11.80
N ILE A 178 2.32 12.02 -11.03
CA ILE A 178 3.31 11.82 -9.98
C ILE A 178 2.56 11.42 -8.71
N TYR A 179 2.16 10.15 -8.66
CA TYR A 179 1.25 9.61 -7.65
C TYR A 179 1.95 9.13 -6.36
N ARG A 180 3.28 9.19 -6.30
CA ARG A 180 4.08 8.94 -5.08
C ARG A 180 5.01 10.12 -4.78
N HIS A 181 5.61 10.10 -3.59
CA HIS A 181 6.48 11.17 -3.11
C HIS A 181 7.68 11.46 -4.03
N VAL A 182 8.06 12.73 -4.06
CA VAL A 182 9.26 13.24 -4.73
C VAL A 182 10.21 13.82 -3.70
N TRP A 183 11.50 13.54 -3.88
CA TRP A 183 12.53 13.96 -2.95
C TRP A 183 13.69 14.62 -3.68
N LEU A 184 14.15 15.75 -3.15
CA LEU A 184 15.42 16.35 -3.54
C LEU A 184 16.51 15.82 -2.62
N LYS A 185 17.54 15.21 -3.19
CA LYS A 185 18.66 14.63 -2.44
C LYS A 185 19.92 15.45 -2.67
N VAL A 186 20.49 15.94 -1.59
CA VAL A 186 21.74 16.72 -1.61
C VAL A 186 22.77 15.94 -0.82
N ARG A 187 23.94 15.68 -1.42
CA ARG A 187 24.98 14.81 -0.84
C ARG A 187 26.34 15.42 -1.02
N ASN A 188 27.25 15.15 -0.08
CA ASN A 188 28.66 15.40 -0.30
C ASN A 188 29.19 14.56 -1.49
N PRO A 189 30.30 14.95 -2.12
CA PRO A 189 30.89 14.18 -3.23
C PRO A 189 31.43 12.81 -2.77
N ILE A 190 31.51 12.57 -1.46
CA ILE A 190 31.69 11.26 -0.86
C ILE A 190 30.37 10.90 -0.20
N TYR A 191 29.70 9.86 -0.68
CA TYR A 191 28.34 9.55 -0.22
C TYR A 191 28.01 8.07 -0.29
N ILE A 192 27.03 7.68 0.51
CA ILE A 192 26.41 6.35 0.44
C ILE A 192 25.44 6.35 -0.74
N LYS A 193 25.57 5.40 -1.67
CA LYS A 193 24.72 5.32 -2.87
C LYS A 193 23.23 5.19 -2.49
N THR A 194 22.33 5.65 -3.36
CA THR A 194 20.91 5.30 -3.27
C THR A 194 20.77 3.78 -3.24
N TRP A 195 20.00 3.28 -2.27
CA TRP A 195 19.85 1.84 -1.98
C TRP A 195 21.17 1.10 -1.70
N GLY A 196 22.23 1.84 -1.37
CA GLY A 196 23.57 1.31 -1.12
C GLY A 196 23.74 0.62 0.23
N VAL A 197 22.75 0.68 1.12
CA VAL A 197 22.74 -0.05 2.40
C VAL A 197 21.89 -1.31 2.24
N SER A 198 22.50 -2.47 2.48
CA SER A 198 21.84 -3.77 2.54
C SER A 198 22.05 -4.37 3.92
N ILE A 199 20.97 -4.77 4.58
CA ILE A 199 20.99 -5.33 5.93
C ILE A 199 20.44 -6.76 5.88
N THR A 200 21.20 -7.73 6.40
CA THR A 200 20.78 -9.13 6.51
C THR A 200 21.09 -9.68 7.89
N THR A 201 20.39 -10.73 8.30
CA THR A 201 20.57 -11.41 9.59
C THR A 201 20.90 -12.88 9.40
N PRO A 202 22.10 -13.22 8.91
CA PRO A 202 22.44 -14.58 8.47
C PRO A 202 22.50 -15.62 9.61
N LYS A 203 22.60 -15.18 10.87
CA LYS A 203 22.61 -16.05 12.06
C LYS A 203 21.74 -15.42 13.12
N VAL A 204 20.71 -16.13 13.57
CA VAL A 204 19.75 -15.64 14.57
C VAL A 204 19.39 -16.79 15.49
N THR A 205 19.58 -16.58 16.79
CA THR A 205 19.05 -17.39 17.89
C THR A 205 18.36 -16.47 18.89
N ASN A 206 17.77 -17.04 19.95
CA ASN A 206 17.16 -16.24 21.02
C ASN A 206 18.22 -15.50 21.87
N GLU A 207 19.45 -16.00 21.89
CA GLU A 207 20.57 -15.45 22.65
C GLU A 207 21.32 -14.38 21.86
N LYS A 208 21.44 -14.53 20.54
CA LYS A 208 22.30 -13.67 19.72
C LYS A 208 21.85 -13.63 18.25
N ALA A 209 22.02 -12.48 17.60
CA ALA A 209 21.92 -12.35 16.15
C ALA A 209 23.14 -11.62 15.57
N THR A 210 23.66 -12.13 14.45
CA THR A 210 24.62 -11.41 13.63
C THR A 210 23.87 -10.58 12.59
N VAL A 211 23.96 -9.26 12.69
CA VAL A 211 23.45 -8.29 11.72
C VAL A 211 24.59 -7.92 10.76
N GLN A 212 24.49 -8.34 9.50
CA GLN A 212 25.44 -7.96 8.47
C GLN A 212 24.93 -6.74 7.71
N ILE A 213 25.76 -5.71 7.61
CA ILE A 213 25.45 -4.46 6.90
C ILE A 213 26.50 -4.26 5.81
N LYS A 214 26.03 -4.26 4.56
CA LYS A 214 26.83 -3.92 3.38
C LYS A 214 26.50 -2.49 2.96
N THR A 215 27.52 -1.65 2.85
CA THR A 215 27.38 -0.24 2.49
C THR A 215 28.19 0.09 1.25
N LYS A 216 27.53 0.49 0.16
CA LYS A 216 28.17 1.00 -1.05
C LYS A 216 28.43 2.50 -0.95
N VAL A 217 29.71 2.86 -0.94
CA VAL A 217 30.17 4.24 -0.85
C VAL A 217 30.85 4.65 -2.16
N LYS A 218 30.56 5.87 -2.61
CA LYS A 218 31.14 6.47 -3.81
C LYS A 218 32.00 7.68 -3.44
N ASN A 219 33.19 7.77 -4.03
CA ASN A 219 34.02 8.97 -4.05
C ASN A 219 33.95 9.60 -5.45
N GLU A 220 33.32 10.76 -5.57
CA GLU A 220 33.33 11.58 -6.80
C GLU A 220 34.35 12.71 -6.77
N THR A 221 35.22 12.76 -5.76
CA THR A 221 36.35 13.70 -5.75
C THR A 221 37.48 13.21 -6.66
N GLU A 222 38.37 14.14 -7.03
CA GLU A 222 39.54 13.87 -7.88
C GLU A 222 40.74 13.31 -7.10
N THR A 223 40.61 13.12 -5.78
CA THR A 223 41.69 12.67 -4.91
C THR A 223 41.31 11.43 -4.12
N LEU A 224 42.33 10.74 -3.61
CA LEU A 224 42.16 9.72 -2.58
C LEU A 224 41.45 10.33 -1.36
N GLN A 225 40.49 9.61 -0.82
CA GLN A 225 39.80 9.98 0.41
C GLN A 225 40.03 8.91 1.48
N ILE A 226 40.47 9.38 2.64
CA ILE A 226 40.69 8.56 3.84
C ILE A 226 39.49 8.79 4.75
N MET A 227 38.69 7.77 4.94
CA MET A 227 37.43 7.84 5.68
C MET A 227 37.18 6.58 6.51
N ALA A 228 36.09 6.57 7.25
CA ALA A 228 35.60 5.39 7.93
C ALA A 228 34.08 5.29 7.78
N VAL A 229 33.55 4.07 7.76
CA VAL A 229 32.11 3.82 7.86
C VAL A 229 31.82 3.35 9.27
N SER A 230 30.98 4.11 9.98
CA SER A 230 30.53 3.83 11.34
C SER A 230 29.04 3.52 11.33
N THR A 231 28.62 2.47 12.04
CA THR A 231 27.20 2.12 12.15
C THR A 231 26.78 2.00 13.60
N THR A 232 25.65 2.65 13.94
CA THR A 232 24.98 2.52 15.23
C THR A 232 23.63 1.84 15.04
N LEU A 233 23.30 0.89 15.93
CA LEU A 233 22.00 0.25 15.97
C LEU A 233 21.16 0.79 17.14
N SER A 234 19.91 1.08 16.85
CA SER A 234 18.90 1.43 17.86
C SER A 234 17.65 0.61 17.62
N ILE A 235 16.83 0.40 18.65
CA ILE A 235 15.54 -0.29 18.51
C ILE A 235 14.40 0.63 18.89
N LYS A 236 13.32 0.60 18.12
CA LYS A 236 12.05 1.24 18.46
C LYS A 236 11.01 0.16 18.72
N LYS A 237 10.55 0.08 19.96
CA LYS A 237 9.47 -0.85 20.35
C LYS A 237 8.10 -0.28 19.97
N VAL A 238 7.18 -1.15 19.57
CA VAL A 238 5.79 -0.81 19.19
C VAL A 238 4.98 -0.31 20.41
N ASN A 239 5.22 -0.86 21.60
CA ASN A 239 4.43 -0.60 22.82
C ASN A 239 5.06 0.35 23.85
N GLY A 240 6.02 1.21 23.49
CA GLY A 240 6.54 2.21 24.44
C GLY A 240 7.97 2.70 24.16
N TYR A 241 8.20 3.98 24.50
CA TYR A 241 9.36 4.82 24.17
C TYR A 241 10.67 4.48 24.89
N ASN A 242 11.14 3.24 24.78
CA ASN A 242 12.53 2.95 25.12
C ASN A 242 13.31 2.67 23.84
N THR A 243 13.92 3.73 23.29
CA THR A 243 15.03 3.57 22.37
C THR A 243 16.22 3.04 23.16
N VAL A 244 16.44 1.74 23.10
CA VAL A 244 17.72 1.19 23.57
C VAL A 244 18.70 1.35 22.42
N SER A 245 19.52 2.40 22.48
CA SER A 245 20.68 2.52 21.60
C SER A 245 21.69 1.47 22.04
N MET A 246 21.91 0.47 21.20
CA MET A 246 23.02 -0.45 21.38
C MET A 246 24.25 0.25 20.83
N ASN A 247 25.03 0.85 21.72
CA ASN A 247 26.25 1.55 21.33
C ASN A 247 27.34 0.51 21.05
N THR A 248 27.24 -0.16 19.91
CA THR A 248 28.33 -0.95 19.32
C THR A 248 28.96 -0.04 18.28
N ASP A 249 30.00 0.72 18.66
CA ASP A 249 30.75 1.52 17.70
C ASP A 249 31.48 0.58 16.74
N ASN A 250 30.82 0.24 15.63
CA ASN A 250 31.36 -0.57 14.57
C ASN A 250 31.89 0.38 13.51
N THR A 251 33.19 0.64 13.56
CA THR A 251 33.85 1.56 12.63
C THR A 251 34.88 0.80 11.79
N VAL A 252 34.81 0.96 10.47
CA VAL A 252 35.75 0.36 9.52
C VAL A 252 36.44 1.47 8.73
N GLY A 253 37.77 1.57 8.83
CA GLY A 253 38.58 2.49 8.04
C GLY A 253 38.65 2.07 6.57
N VAL A 254 38.53 3.04 5.66
CA VAL A 254 38.46 2.83 4.22
C VAL A 254 39.23 3.91 3.48
N ASP A 255 40.14 3.47 2.62
CA ASP A 255 40.73 4.28 1.56
C ASP A 255 39.92 4.09 0.28
N LEU A 256 39.48 5.21 -0.31
CA LEU A 256 38.66 5.24 -1.52
C LEU A 256 39.29 6.18 -2.54
N LYS A 257 39.80 5.62 -3.64
CA LYS A 257 40.47 6.35 -4.71
C LYS A 257 39.51 7.31 -5.40
N ALA A 258 40.07 8.27 -6.14
CA ALA A 258 39.31 9.19 -6.97
C ALA A 258 38.38 8.41 -7.91
N GLY A 259 37.09 8.76 -7.94
CA GLY A 259 36.09 8.10 -8.76
C GLY A 259 35.70 6.66 -8.33
N GLU A 260 36.29 6.09 -7.28
CA GLU A 260 36.05 4.71 -6.88
C GLU A 260 34.70 4.53 -6.18
N GLU A 261 34.07 3.39 -6.42
CA GLU A 261 32.95 2.87 -5.62
C GLU A 261 33.41 1.60 -4.91
N LYS A 262 33.08 1.47 -3.63
CA LYS A 262 33.46 0.31 -2.82
C LYS A 262 32.33 -0.13 -1.90
N GLU A 263 32.15 -1.45 -1.79
CA GLU A 263 31.25 -2.06 -0.82
C GLU A 263 32.01 -2.40 0.47
N ILE A 264 31.46 -1.99 1.60
CA ILE A 264 32.06 -2.15 2.92
C ILE A 264 31.13 -3.03 3.74
N ILE A 265 31.68 -4.06 4.36
CA ILE A 265 30.92 -5.07 5.11
C ILE A 265 31.21 -4.91 6.60
N GLN A 266 30.15 -4.79 7.40
CA GLN A 266 30.21 -4.78 8.86
C GLN A 266 29.35 -5.93 9.38
N ASN A 267 29.85 -6.68 10.37
CA ASN A 267 29.07 -7.69 11.07
C ASN A 267 28.94 -7.24 12.53
N ILE A 268 27.71 -6.97 12.95
CA ILE A 268 27.39 -6.43 14.27
C ILE A 268 26.63 -7.50 15.04
N GLU A 269 27.07 -7.78 16.25
CA GLU A 269 26.41 -8.75 17.12
C GLU A 269 25.37 -8.06 17.99
N VAL A 270 24.16 -8.62 18.01
CA VAL A 270 23.04 -8.17 18.84
C VAL A 270 22.73 -9.28 19.85
N GLU A 271 23.06 -9.04 21.10
CA GLU A 271 22.72 -9.94 22.21
C GLU A 271 21.22 -9.84 22.52
N LYS A 272 20.59 -10.98 22.78
CA LYS A 272 19.15 -11.13 23.07
C LYS A 272 18.29 -10.34 22.08
N PRO A 273 18.37 -10.64 20.77
CA PRO A 273 17.68 -9.88 19.74
C PRO A 273 16.17 -9.93 19.94
N ILE A 274 15.50 -8.81 19.67
CA ILE A 274 14.05 -8.77 19.57
C ILE A 274 13.68 -9.19 18.15
N LEU A 275 13.00 -10.32 18.01
CA LEU A 275 12.65 -10.85 16.70
C LEU A 275 11.39 -10.16 16.16
N TRP A 276 11.46 -9.72 14.91
CA TRP A 276 10.32 -9.19 14.19
C TRP A 276 9.36 -10.34 13.84
N SER A 277 8.07 -10.12 14.07
CA SER A 277 6.99 -11.01 13.64
C SER A 277 5.69 -10.22 13.39
N PRO A 278 4.68 -10.80 12.73
CA PRO A 278 3.36 -10.18 12.60
C PRO A 278 2.69 -9.75 13.91
N GLU A 279 3.01 -10.42 15.02
CA GLU A 279 2.48 -10.12 16.36
C GLU A 279 3.38 -9.17 17.16
N THR A 280 4.70 -9.19 16.89
CA THR A 280 5.70 -8.32 17.53
C THR A 280 6.56 -7.61 16.47
N PRO A 281 6.00 -6.63 15.74
CA PRO A 281 6.67 -5.97 14.63
C PRO A 281 7.67 -4.89 15.06
N ASP A 282 8.47 -5.17 16.08
CA ASP A 282 9.50 -4.25 16.58
C ASP A 282 10.60 -4.06 15.52
N LEU A 283 11.01 -2.81 15.29
CA LEU A 283 11.98 -2.46 14.26
C LEU A 283 13.27 -1.92 14.88
N TYR A 284 14.38 -2.43 14.36
CA TYR A 284 15.68 -1.82 14.54
C TYR A 284 15.87 -0.71 13.52
N ARG A 285 16.76 0.24 13.83
CA ARG A 285 17.23 1.29 12.94
C ARG A 285 18.74 1.27 12.92
N ALA A 286 19.31 1.06 11.73
CA ALA A 286 20.72 1.26 11.46
C ALA A 286 20.94 2.72 11.02
N GLU A 287 21.83 3.42 11.72
CA GLU A 287 22.35 4.73 11.33
C GLU A 287 23.79 4.54 10.84
N VAL A 288 23.97 4.59 9.52
CA VAL A 288 25.26 4.40 8.84
C VAL A 288 25.84 5.77 8.49
N LYS A 289 27.05 6.05 8.96
CA LYS A 289 27.75 7.32 8.80
C LYS A 289 29.06 7.14 8.06
N ILE A 290 29.37 8.06 7.15
CA ILE A 290 30.73 8.25 6.65
C ILE A 290 31.43 9.29 7.53
N MET A 291 32.57 8.94 8.10
CA MET A 291 33.40 9.81 8.95
C MET A 291 34.72 10.13 8.26
N LYS A 292 35.31 11.29 8.58
CA LYS A 292 36.65 11.65 8.08
C LYS A 292 37.76 10.90 8.85
N GLY A 293 38.74 10.37 8.13
CA GLY A 293 39.86 9.59 8.69
C GLY A 293 39.52 8.12 8.95
N HIS A 294 40.51 7.29 9.29
CA HIS A 294 40.34 5.84 9.49
C HIS A 294 39.61 5.45 10.79
N ILE A 295 39.58 6.34 11.76
CA ILE A 295 38.85 6.19 13.02
C ILE A 295 37.89 7.37 13.17
N LYS A 296 37.01 7.35 14.18
CA LYS A 296 36.17 8.51 14.49
C LYS A 296 37.06 9.67 14.96
N ILE A 297 37.46 10.55 14.05
CA ILE A 297 38.32 11.73 14.34
C ILE A 297 37.47 13.00 14.60
N SER A 298 36.21 13.01 14.16
CA SER A 298 35.25 14.12 14.27
C SER A 298 33.88 13.60 14.70
N ASP A 299 33.06 14.43 15.35
CA ASP A 299 31.65 14.11 15.62
C ASP A 299 30.73 14.38 14.41
N GLU A 300 31.20 15.16 13.42
CA GLU A 300 30.41 15.51 12.24
C GLU A 300 30.62 14.51 11.09
N PRO A 301 29.59 13.77 10.66
CA PRO A 301 29.67 12.85 9.53
C PRO A 301 29.66 13.59 8.18
N ILE A 302 30.31 13.01 7.17
CA ILE A 302 30.29 13.43 5.77
C ILE A 302 28.94 13.07 5.12
N ASP A 303 28.42 11.87 5.38
CA ASP A 303 27.10 11.45 4.90
C ASP A 303 26.44 10.54 5.95
N VAL A 304 25.10 10.52 5.98
CA VAL A 304 24.32 9.71 6.92
C VAL A 304 23.14 9.08 6.20
N VAL A 305 23.03 7.76 6.27
CA VAL A 305 21.84 7.02 5.82
C VAL A 305 21.26 6.27 7.00
N ARG A 306 19.93 6.32 7.12
CA ARG A 306 19.18 5.61 8.15
C ARG A 306 18.24 4.63 7.51
N LYS A 307 18.24 3.38 7.99
CA LYS A 307 17.34 2.33 7.50
C LYS A 307 16.76 1.53 8.65
N ASN A 308 15.45 1.35 8.60
CA ASN A 308 14.76 0.42 9.49
C ASN A 308 14.93 -1.01 8.96
N PHE A 309 14.96 -1.98 9.86
CA PHE A 309 14.99 -3.40 9.54
C PHE A 309 14.43 -4.21 10.71
N GLY A 310 14.10 -5.47 10.47
CA GLY A 310 13.70 -6.43 11.50
C GLY A 310 14.67 -7.61 11.54
N ILE A 311 14.96 -8.13 12.73
CA ILE A 311 15.72 -9.37 12.89
C ILE A 311 14.74 -10.53 12.87
N ARG A 312 14.86 -11.43 11.90
CA ARG A 312 14.02 -12.64 11.81
C ARG A 312 14.67 -13.71 10.94
N THR A 313 14.28 -14.96 11.13
CA THR A 313 14.58 -16.05 10.19
C THR A 313 13.33 -16.41 9.39
N ILE A 314 13.53 -16.76 8.13
CA ILE A 314 12.49 -17.36 7.28
C ILE A 314 13.03 -18.68 6.72
N GLU A 315 12.18 -19.67 6.67
CA GLU A 315 12.47 -20.98 6.10
C GLU A 315 11.23 -21.49 5.36
N PHE A 316 11.44 -22.12 4.22
CA PHE A 316 10.40 -22.71 3.40
C PHE A 316 10.81 -24.13 3.06
N THR A 317 10.05 -25.12 3.53
CA THR A 317 10.26 -26.53 3.19
C THR A 317 8.93 -27.22 2.92
N PRO A 318 8.88 -28.26 2.08
CA PRO A 318 7.65 -29.03 1.88
C PRO A 318 7.22 -29.79 3.15
N GLU A 319 8.17 -30.15 4.03
CA GLU A 319 7.89 -30.89 5.26
C GLU A 319 7.29 -30.01 6.36
N ASN A 320 7.80 -28.79 6.54
CA ASN A 320 7.41 -27.91 7.65
C ASN A 320 6.56 -26.70 7.20
N GLY A 321 6.45 -26.46 5.89
CA GLY A 321 5.82 -25.28 5.32
C GLY A 321 6.67 -24.03 5.48
N PHE A 322 6.01 -22.90 5.72
CA PHE A 322 6.68 -21.63 6.01
C PHE A 322 6.91 -21.48 7.52
N LEU A 323 8.18 -21.34 7.91
CA LEU A 323 8.57 -21.03 9.28
C LEU A 323 9.10 -19.59 9.37
N LEU A 324 8.58 -18.84 10.34
CA LEU A 324 9.11 -17.54 10.77
C LEU A 324 9.64 -17.68 12.19
N ASN A 325 10.92 -17.39 12.41
CA ASN A 325 11.56 -17.54 13.73
C ASN A 325 11.38 -18.96 14.31
N GLY A 326 11.42 -19.99 13.44
CA GLY A 326 11.24 -21.39 13.80
C GLY A 326 9.79 -21.80 14.11
N LYS A 327 8.80 -20.91 13.93
CA LYS A 327 7.37 -21.21 14.13
C LYS A 327 6.66 -21.28 12.80
N LYS A 328 5.85 -22.32 12.61
CA LYS A 328 4.99 -22.46 11.43
C LYS A 328 4.00 -21.31 11.38
N ILE A 329 3.93 -20.64 10.23
CA ILE A 329 2.91 -19.64 9.91
C ILE A 329 2.20 -20.08 8.64
N GLU A 330 0.88 -20.00 8.68
CA GLU A 330 0.02 -20.16 7.51
C GLU A 330 -0.31 -18.77 6.97
N LEU A 331 -0.14 -18.57 5.67
CA LEU A 331 -0.42 -17.29 5.05
C LEU A 331 -1.94 -17.18 4.81
N ASN A 332 -2.61 -16.39 5.66
CA ASN A 332 -3.93 -15.84 5.37
C ASN A 332 -3.72 -14.56 4.55
N GLY A 333 -3.59 -14.76 3.25
CA GLY A 333 -3.17 -13.78 2.28
C GLY A 333 -4.33 -13.08 1.59
N GLY A 334 -4.09 -11.87 1.10
CA GLY A 334 -4.98 -11.19 0.17
C GLY A 334 -4.20 -10.41 -0.89
N CYS A 335 -4.72 -10.39 -2.11
CA CYS A 335 -4.19 -9.58 -3.21
C CYS A 335 -4.68 -8.13 -3.07
N VAL A 336 -3.79 -7.17 -3.33
CA VAL A 336 -4.06 -5.74 -3.13
C VAL A 336 -3.50 -4.93 -4.30
N HIS A 337 -4.35 -4.13 -4.95
CA HIS A 337 -3.95 -3.13 -5.93
C HIS A 337 -3.47 -1.82 -5.28
N HIS A 338 -2.80 -0.97 -6.05
CA HIS A 338 -2.14 0.23 -5.51
C HIS A 338 -3.09 1.39 -5.22
N ASP A 339 -4.27 1.46 -5.86
CA ASP A 339 -5.18 2.58 -5.67
C ASP A 339 -5.72 2.66 -4.22
N ASN A 340 -6.19 3.86 -3.86
CA ASN A 340 -6.73 4.20 -2.55
C ASN A 340 -8.19 4.70 -2.68
N GLY A 341 -8.98 4.08 -3.58
CA GLY A 341 -10.38 4.41 -3.83
C GLY A 341 -10.54 5.86 -4.28
N ALA A 342 -11.24 6.68 -3.48
CA ALA A 342 -11.48 8.09 -3.78
C ALA A 342 -10.22 8.98 -3.95
N LEU A 343 -9.04 8.50 -3.55
CA LEU A 343 -7.76 9.21 -3.78
C LEU A 343 -7.06 8.75 -5.08
N GLY A 344 -7.64 7.80 -5.81
CA GLY A 344 -7.04 7.19 -6.98
C GLY A 344 -5.68 6.57 -6.62
N ALA A 345 -4.68 6.79 -7.45
CA ALA A 345 -3.34 6.28 -7.22
C ALA A 345 -2.54 7.09 -6.18
N ALA A 346 -3.01 8.25 -5.72
CA ALA A 346 -2.21 9.12 -4.85
C ALA A 346 -1.87 8.44 -3.52
N ALA A 347 -0.61 8.05 -3.36
CA ALA A 347 -0.10 7.24 -2.26
C ALA A 347 0.34 8.11 -1.07
N TYR A 348 -0.62 8.78 -0.43
CA TYR A 348 -0.37 9.46 0.84
C TYR A 348 0.03 8.45 1.92
N ASP A 349 1.04 8.77 2.73
CA ASP A 349 1.49 7.91 3.85
C ASP A 349 0.32 7.37 4.69
N ARG A 350 -0.61 8.24 5.08
CA ARG A 350 -1.77 7.84 5.90
C ARG A 350 -2.74 6.91 5.16
N ALA A 351 -2.92 7.08 3.84
CA ALA A 351 -3.79 6.22 3.05
C ALA A 351 -3.26 4.78 3.02
N GLU A 352 -1.97 4.62 2.77
CA GLU A 352 -1.30 3.30 2.77
C GLU A 352 -1.30 2.67 4.16
N VAL A 353 -1.04 3.45 5.21
CA VAL A 353 -1.11 2.96 6.60
C VAL A 353 -2.52 2.49 6.93
N ARG A 354 -3.56 3.28 6.60
CA ARG A 354 -4.96 2.90 6.83
C ARG A 354 -5.33 1.62 6.08
N LYS A 355 -4.89 1.47 4.83
CA LYS A 355 -5.11 0.26 4.03
C LYS A 355 -4.57 -0.97 4.76
N VAL A 356 -3.32 -0.94 5.22
CA VAL A 356 -2.72 -2.06 5.98
C VAL A 356 -3.41 -2.29 7.32
N GLU A 357 -3.80 -1.23 8.04
CA GLU A 357 -4.58 -1.33 9.30
C GLU A 357 -5.91 -2.08 9.08
N LEU A 358 -6.67 -1.71 8.03
CA LEU A 358 -7.94 -2.33 7.70
C LEU A 358 -7.78 -3.80 7.33
N LEU A 359 -6.78 -4.12 6.52
CA LEU A 359 -6.53 -5.51 6.10
C LEU A 359 -6.04 -6.38 7.26
N LYS A 360 -5.19 -5.84 8.14
CA LYS A 360 -4.79 -6.52 9.38
C LYS A 360 -5.99 -6.75 10.30
N ALA A 361 -6.86 -5.74 10.45
CA ALA A 361 -8.09 -5.84 11.24
C ALA A 361 -9.11 -6.82 10.63
N ALA A 362 -9.11 -6.99 9.30
CA ALA A 362 -9.90 -8.00 8.60
C ALA A 362 -9.38 -9.44 8.86
N GLY A 363 -8.18 -9.59 9.42
CA GLY A 363 -7.59 -10.87 9.83
C GLY A 363 -6.50 -11.39 8.91
N PHE A 364 -6.10 -10.62 7.89
CA PHE A 364 -4.98 -10.98 7.01
C PHE A 364 -3.65 -10.87 7.76
N ASN A 365 -2.72 -11.78 7.48
CA ASN A 365 -1.34 -11.72 7.97
C ASN A 365 -0.31 -11.61 6.84
N ALA A 366 -0.72 -11.72 5.59
CA ALA A 366 0.10 -11.56 4.41
C ALA A 366 -0.64 -10.79 3.31
N LEU A 367 0.08 -10.01 2.50
CA LEU A 367 -0.44 -9.29 1.34
C LEU A 367 0.42 -9.54 0.10
N ARG A 368 -0.22 -9.67 -1.07
CA ARG A 368 0.45 -9.73 -2.37
C ARG A 368 0.19 -8.42 -3.12
N THR A 369 1.24 -7.77 -3.60
CA THR A 369 1.15 -6.46 -4.28
C THR A 369 0.85 -6.64 -5.77
N SER A 370 -0.36 -7.05 -6.06
CA SER A 370 -0.83 -7.41 -7.39
C SER A 370 -0.98 -6.16 -8.29
N HIS A 371 -0.27 -6.02 -9.40
CA HIS A 371 0.87 -6.82 -9.89
C HIS A 371 2.07 -5.92 -10.19
N ASN A 372 2.51 -5.16 -9.19
CA ASN A 372 3.55 -4.16 -9.32
C ASN A 372 4.21 -3.78 -7.98
N PRO A 373 5.43 -3.20 -8.01
CA PRO A 373 6.08 -2.72 -6.80
C PRO A 373 5.22 -1.68 -6.07
N PRO A 374 4.94 -1.84 -4.77
CA PRO A 374 4.10 -0.92 -4.00
C PRO A 374 4.84 0.40 -3.70
N SER A 375 4.18 1.33 -3.01
CA SER A 375 4.84 2.54 -2.50
C SER A 375 5.78 2.20 -1.34
N GLU A 376 6.81 3.04 -1.10
CA GLU A 376 7.66 2.89 0.09
C GLU A 376 6.82 2.97 1.37
N ALA A 377 5.81 3.87 1.40
CA ALA A 377 4.89 4.04 2.52
C ALA A 377 4.08 2.78 2.87
N PHE A 378 3.65 2.00 1.86
CA PHE A 378 2.93 0.74 2.07
C PHE A 378 3.83 -0.32 2.73
N LEU A 379 5.06 -0.50 2.23
CA LEU A 379 6.02 -1.44 2.83
C LEU A 379 6.43 -1.01 4.25
N ASP A 380 6.64 0.28 4.44
CA ASP A 380 6.88 0.88 5.76
C ASP A 380 5.71 0.66 6.73
N ALA A 381 4.47 0.68 6.25
CA ALA A 381 3.29 0.34 7.04
C ALA A 381 3.26 -1.15 7.38
N CYS A 382 3.51 -2.03 6.41
CA CYS A 382 3.57 -3.48 6.62
C CYS A 382 4.63 -3.88 7.66
N ASP A 383 5.81 -3.26 7.61
CA ASP A 383 6.87 -3.47 8.59
C ASP A 383 6.43 -3.11 10.01
N ARG A 384 5.77 -1.96 10.18
CA ARG A 384 5.36 -1.44 11.50
C ARG A 384 4.13 -2.14 12.07
N LEU A 385 3.23 -2.61 11.21
CA LEU A 385 1.95 -3.23 11.59
C LEU A 385 2.02 -4.76 11.61
N GLY A 386 3.16 -5.34 11.23
CA GLY A 386 3.33 -6.79 11.25
C GLY A 386 2.52 -7.48 10.15
N MET A 387 2.73 -7.05 8.91
CA MET A 387 2.12 -7.67 7.73
C MET A 387 3.22 -8.28 6.87
N LEU A 388 3.09 -9.56 6.52
CA LEU A 388 4.00 -10.21 5.58
C LEU A 388 3.68 -9.74 4.15
N VAL A 389 4.70 -9.61 3.31
CA VAL A 389 4.55 -9.09 1.96
C VAL A 389 5.16 -10.04 0.94
N PHE A 390 4.40 -10.25 -0.11
CA PHE A 390 4.80 -10.84 -1.35
C PHE A 390 4.87 -9.73 -2.41
N ASP A 391 6.09 -9.26 -2.71
CA ASP A 391 6.33 -8.08 -3.55
C ASP A 391 6.55 -8.48 -5.01
N GLU A 392 5.80 -7.87 -5.94
CA GLU A 392 5.65 -8.36 -7.31
C GLU A 392 6.10 -7.35 -8.36
N ALA A 393 6.99 -7.79 -9.26
CA ALA A 393 7.61 -6.92 -10.24
C ALA A 393 6.69 -6.61 -11.44
N PHE A 394 6.00 -7.62 -11.99
CA PHE A 394 5.35 -7.51 -13.30
C PHE A 394 4.03 -8.28 -13.40
N ASP A 395 3.05 -7.72 -14.12
CA ASP A 395 1.85 -8.44 -14.55
C ASP A 395 2.08 -9.33 -15.78
N GLY A 396 3.15 -9.12 -16.53
CA GLY A 396 3.41 -9.82 -17.79
C GLY A 396 4.86 -9.60 -18.24
N TRP A 397 5.34 -10.43 -19.16
CA TRP A 397 6.70 -10.32 -19.68
C TRP A 397 6.71 -9.78 -21.11
N LYS A 398 6.85 -10.64 -22.11
CA LYS A 398 7.07 -10.25 -23.50
C LYS A 398 5.79 -10.27 -24.32
N GLU A 399 4.84 -11.13 -23.96
CA GLU A 399 3.53 -11.12 -24.58
C GLU A 399 2.57 -10.18 -23.83
N LYS A 400 1.88 -9.36 -24.61
CA LYS A 400 1.00 -8.32 -24.11
C LYS A 400 -0.32 -8.90 -23.59
N LYS A 401 -0.81 -8.38 -22.46
CA LYS A 401 -2.18 -8.57 -21.95
C LYS A 401 -3.12 -7.45 -22.41
N THR A 402 -2.61 -6.23 -22.55
CA THR A 402 -3.33 -5.08 -23.14
C THR A 402 -2.51 -4.43 -24.26
N THR A 403 -3.09 -3.51 -25.03
CA THR A 403 -2.46 -3.01 -26.27
C THR A 403 -1.10 -2.34 -26.06
N TYR A 404 -0.94 -1.62 -24.95
CA TYR A 404 0.23 -0.77 -24.68
C TYR A 404 0.85 -1.02 -23.28
N ASP A 405 0.71 -2.23 -22.72
CA ASP A 405 1.31 -2.56 -21.43
C ASP A 405 2.85 -2.68 -21.47
N TYR A 406 3.40 -3.13 -20.35
CA TYR A 406 4.84 -3.28 -20.13
C TYR A 406 5.55 -4.18 -21.16
N ALA A 407 4.83 -5.10 -21.83
CA ALA A 407 5.43 -5.95 -22.86
C ALA A 407 6.10 -5.14 -23.98
N SER A 408 5.57 -3.95 -24.27
CA SER A 408 6.12 -3.03 -25.28
C SER A 408 7.54 -2.50 -24.97
N ILE A 409 7.96 -2.58 -23.71
CA ILE A 409 9.25 -2.07 -23.22
C ILE A 409 10.09 -3.11 -22.47
N PHE A 410 9.56 -4.33 -22.26
CA PHE A 410 10.17 -5.37 -21.44
C PHE A 410 11.63 -5.61 -21.80
N ASP A 411 11.94 -5.92 -23.07
CA ASP A 411 13.29 -6.30 -23.51
C ASP A 411 14.35 -5.22 -23.20
N LYS A 412 13.96 -3.96 -23.10
CA LYS A 412 14.86 -2.84 -22.80
C LYS A 412 14.95 -2.53 -21.30
N TRP A 413 13.88 -2.72 -20.54
CA TRP A 413 13.74 -2.16 -19.20
C TRP A 413 13.62 -3.19 -18.06
N TRP A 414 13.31 -4.46 -18.36
CA TRP A 414 13.03 -5.49 -17.36
C TRP A 414 14.10 -5.55 -16.25
N LYS A 415 15.37 -5.44 -16.63
CA LYS A 415 16.50 -5.58 -15.71
C LYS A 415 16.55 -4.39 -14.76
N HIS A 416 16.44 -3.18 -15.30
CA HIS A 416 16.42 -1.97 -14.49
C HIS A 416 15.27 -2.00 -13.49
N ASP A 417 14.08 -2.40 -13.94
CA ASP A 417 12.87 -2.35 -13.12
C ASP A 417 12.85 -3.42 -12.02
N VAL A 418 13.24 -4.67 -12.33
CA VAL A 418 13.34 -5.72 -11.31
C VAL A 418 14.46 -5.44 -10.30
N GLU A 419 15.61 -4.93 -10.77
CA GLU A 419 16.71 -4.56 -9.88
C GLU A 419 16.33 -3.35 -9.01
N SER A 420 15.55 -2.40 -9.54
CA SER A 420 15.04 -1.25 -8.79
C SER A 420 14.14 -1.69 -7.62
N MET A 421 13.18 -2.58 -7.87
CA MET A 421 12.32 -3.13 -6.82
C MET A 421 13.16 -3.77 -5.71
N VAL A 422 14.00 -4.75 -6.06
CA VAL A 422 14.78 -5.50 -5.06
C VAL A 422 15.76 -4.60 -4.31
N LEU A 423 16.45 -3.66 -4.99
CA LEU A 423 17.38 -2.74 -4.33
C LEU A 423 16.66 -1.82 -3.34
N ARG A 424 15.51 -1.25 -3.74
CA ARG A 424 14.70 -0.36 -2.91
C ARG A 424 14.21 -1.10 -1.66
N ASP A 425 13.74 -2.33 -1.85
CA ASP A 425 12.82 -2.96 -0.89
C ASP A 425 13.45 -4.04 0.01
N ARG A 426 14.62 -4.59 -0.34
CA ARG A 426 15.27 -5.72 0.36
C ARG A 426 15.51 -5.57 1.88
N ASN A 427 15.45 -4.35 2.41
CA ASN A 427 15.63 -4.10 3.85
C ASN A 427 14.33 -4.22 4.66
N HIS A 428 13.17 -4.30 4.01
CA HIS A 428 11.88 -4.47 4.70
C HIS A 428 11.76 -5.89 5.27
N PRO A 429 11.62 -6.07 6.60
CA PRO A 429 11.39 -7.39 7.20
C PRO A 429 10.05 -8.02 6.80
N SER A 430 9.05 -7.20 6.45
CA SER A 430 7.74 -7.66 5.95
C SER A 430 7.86 -8.53 4.72
N ILE A 431 8.75 -8.20 3.79
CA ILE A 431 8.90 -8.96 2.53
C ILE A 431 9.44 -10.35 2.85
N ILE A 432 8.73 -11.36 2.38
CA ILE A 432 9.09 -12.78 2.52
C ILE A 432 9.34 -13.47 1.18
N MET A 433 8.84 -12.93 0.06
CA MET A 433 8.99 -13.51 -1.27
C MET A 433 9.08 -12.41 -2.34
N TRP A 434 9.81 -12.68 -3.42
CA TRP A 434 9.84 -11.84 -4.63
C TRP A 434 9.07 -12.51 -5.76
N SER A 435 8.04 -11.86 -6.30
CA SER A 435 7.33 -12.34 -7.50
C SER A 435 7.93 -11.70 -8.74
N ILE A 436 8.25 -12.52 -9.73
CA ILE A 436 8.76 -12.03 -11.02
C ILE A 436 7.68 -11.94 -12.10
N GLY A 437 6.44 -12.36 -11.84
CA GLY A 437 5.41 -12.38 -12.87
C GLY A 437 4.05 -12.92 -12.42
N ASN A 438 3.00 -12.49 -13.12
CA ASN A 438 1.63 -12.95 -12.90
C ASN A 438 0.99 -13.47 -14.18
N GLU A 439 0.45 -14.68 -14.20
CA GLU A 439 -0.33 -15.24 -15.32
C GLU A 439 0.29 -14.98 -16.71
N ILE A 440 1.60 -15.20 -16.81
CA ILE A 440 2.39 -14.90 -18.00
C ILE A 440 1.78 -15.59 -19.23
N ILE A 441 1.51 -14.86 -20.31
CA ILE A 441 0.77 -15.40 -21.46
C ILE A 441 1.57 -16.52 -22.13
N GLU A 442 2.87 -16.31 -22.33
CA GLU A 442 3.82 -17.25 -22.94
C GLU A 442 4.29 -18.40 -22.03
N ARG A 443 3.72 -18.57 -20.82
CA ARG A 443 4.16 -19.54 -19.80
C ARG A 443 4.25 -21.01 -20.21
N LYS A 444 3.65 -21.40 -21.34
CA LYS A 444 3.75 -22.77 -21.92
C LYS A 444 4.97 -22.95 -22.81
N GLU A 445 5.61 -21.86 -23.22
CA GLU A 445 6.73 -21.88 -24.15
C GLU A 445 8.06 -22.10 -23.42
N PRO A 446 9.01 -22.85 -24.00
CA PRO A 446 10.36 -22.99 -23.43
C PRO A 446 11.05 -21.64 -23.18
N ALA A 447 10.76 -20.62 -24.00
CA ALA A 447 11.29 -19.26 -23.84
C ALA A 447 10.85 -18.58 -22.52
N ALA A 448 9.69 -18.96 -21.96
CA ALA A 448 9.25 -18.45 -20.66
C ALA A 448 10.13 -19.00 -19.53
N VAL A 449 10.61 -20.25 -19.63
CA VAL A 449 11.56 -20.83 -18.67
C VAL A 449 12.88 -20.06 -18.68
N GLU A 450 13.38 -19.70 -19.85
CA GLU A 450 14.62 -18.90 -19.98
C GLU A 450 14.43 -17.47 -19.46
N THR A 451 13.28 -16.85 -19.73
CA THR A 451 12.92 -15.53 -19.18
C THR A 451 12.81 -15.56 -17.66
N ALA A 452 12.19 -16.62 -17.09
CA ALA A 452 12.13 -16.82 -15.65
C ALA A 452 13.52 -16.95 -15.03
N LYS A 453 14.42 -17.76 -15.62
CA LYS A 453 15.81 -17.90 -15.13
C LYS A 453 16.55 -16.57 -15.15
N MET A 454 16.38 -15.79 -16.22
CA MET A 454 16.97 -14.46 -16.37
C MET A 454 16.51 -13.52 -15.25
N LEU A 455 15.21 -13.49 -14.95
CA LEU A 455 14.64 -12.67 -13.87
C LEU A 455 15.06 -13.15 -12.47
N VAL A 456 14.99 -14.46 -12.21
CA VAL A 456 15.46 -15.07 -10.96
C VAL A 456 16.93 -14.72 -10.70
N ASN A 457 17.78 -14.79 -11.72
CA ASN A 457 19.19 -14.43 -11.59
C ASN A 457 19.38 -12.94 -11.27
N ALA A 458 18.59 -12.04 -11.87
CA ALA A 458 18.65 -10.62 -11.54
C ALA A 458 18.28 -10.34 -10.08
N VAL A 459 17.22 -10.99 -9.57
CA VAL A 459 16.86 -10.92 -8.15
C VAL A 459 17.98 -11.47 -7.27
N ARG A 460 18.47 -12.68 -7.55
CA ARG A 460 19.51 -13.36 -6.75
C ARG A 460 20.86 -12.65 -6.75
N ASN A 461 21.18 -11.86 -7.78
CA ASN A 461 22.37 -11.01 -7.78
C ASN A 461 22.32 -9.89 -6.72
N ILE A 462 21.13 -9.56 -6.21
CA ILE A 462 20.90 -8.51 -5.21
C ILE A 462 20.50 -9.09 -3.86
N ASP A 463 19.57 -10.05 -3.83
CA ASP A 463 19.04 -10.68 -2.64
C ASP A 463 18.92 -12.20 -2.81
N VAL A 464 19.67 -12.94 -2.00
CA VAL A 464 19.62 -14.41 -1.90
C VAL A 464 18.91 -14.88 -0.63
N THR A 465 18.39 -13.95 0.18
CA THR A 465 17.85 -14.25 1.51
C THR A 465 16.35 -14.55 1.51
N ARG A 466 15.69 -14.42 0.34
CA ARG A 466 14.26 -14.65 0.15
C ARG A 466 14.01 -15.48 -1.11
N PRO A 467 13.01 -16.37 -1.11
CA PRO A 467 12.63 -17.15 -2.28
C PRO A 467 12.07 -16.28 -3.41
N VAL A 468 12.28 -16.73 -4.65
CA VAL A 468 11.66 -16.17 -5.85
C VAL A 468 10.51 -17.07 -6.32
N THR A 469 9.42 -16.45 -6.77
CA THR A 469 8.21 -17.14 -7.25
C THR A 469 7.55 -16.36 -8.41
N SER A 470 6.50 -16.92 -8.98
CA SER A 470 5.57 -16.27 -9.91
C SER A 470 4.22 -16.99 -9.83
N ALA A 471 3.17 -16.34 -10.34
CA ALA A 471 1.81 -16.89 -10.30
C ALA A 471 1.46 -17.59 -11.63
N MET A 472 1.30 -18.93 -11.57
CA MET A 472 0.91 -19.75 -12.71
C MET A 472 -0.61 -19.99 -12.72
N THR A 473 -1.21 -19.89 -13.91
CA THR A 473 -2.63 -20.18 -14.15
C THR A 473 -2.82 -21.09 -15.36
N THR A 474 -3.95 -21.77 -15.48
CA THR A 474 -4.33 -22.50 -16.71
C THR A 474 -5.80 -22.33 -17.02
N TRP A 475 -6.12 -22.32 -18.31
CA TRP A 475 -7.47 -22.28 -18.85
C TRP A 475 -7.86 -23.58 -19.57
N ASP A 476 -6.93 -24.53 -19.65
CA ASP A 476 -7.11 -25.83 -20.26
C ASP A 476 -6.54 -26.95 -19.37
N LYS A 477 -6.58 -28.18 -19.86
CA LYS A 477 -6.23 -29.38 -19.10
C LYS A 477 -4.73 -29.66 -18.99
N SER A 478 -3.85 -28.78 -19.49
CA SER A 478 -2.41 -29.01 -19.51
C SER A 478 -1.73 -28.35 -18.33
N TRP A 479 -1.92 -28.87 -17.12
CA TRP A 479 -1.30 -28.31 -15.90
C TRP A 479 0.17 -28.74 -15.75
N GLU A 480 0.48 -29.99 -16.05
CA GLU A 480 1.82 -30.58 -15.84
C GLU A 480 2.88 -29.99 -16.76
N ILE A 481 2.48 -29.33 -17.87
CA ILE A 481 3.40 -28.63 -18.79
C ILE A 481 4.21 -27.54 -18.07
N PHE A 482 3.70 -27.02 -16.95
CA PHE A 482 4.37 -25.95 -16.21
C PHE A 482 5.52 -26.44 -15.34
N ASP A 483 5.73 -27.75 -15.16
CA ASP A 483 6.79 -28.27 -14.27
C ASP A 483 8.18 -27.66 -14.52
N PRO A 484 8.66 -27.54 -15.76
CA PRO A 484 9.98 -26.94 -16.00
C PRO A 484 10.03 -25.46 -15.58
N LEU A 485 8.91 -24.74 -15.74
CA LEU A 485 8.79 -23.36 -15.30
C LEU A 485 8.70 -23.28 -13.76
N MET A 486 7.91 -24.14 -13.12
CA MET A 486 7.80 -24.19 -11.65
C MET A 486 9.15 -24.52 -11.01
N ALA A 487 9.96 -25.38 -11.64
CA ALA A 487 11.27 -25.78 -11.16
C ALA A 487 12.33 -24.65 -11.16
N VAL A 488 12.08 -23.54 -11.87
CA VAL A 488 12.94 -22.34 -11.82
C VAL A 488 12.72 -21.54 -10.52
N HIS A 489 11.54 -21.69 -9.90
CA HIS A 489 11.13 -20.94 -8.71
C HIS A 489 11.47 -21.70 -7.42
N ASP A 490 11.69 -20.95 -6.34
CA ASP A 490 11.89 -21.51 -5.00
C ASP A 490 10.54 -21.94 -4.38
N VAL A 491 9.47 -21.21 -4.69
CA VAL A 491 8.08 -21.51 -4.31
C VAL A 491 7.22 -21.42 -5.55
N ALA A 492 6.35 -22.41 -5.79
CA ALA A 492 5.46 -22.41 -6.94
C ALA A 492 4.12 -21.73 -6.60
N GLY A 493 3.81 -20.65 -7.31
CA GLY A 493 2.56 -19.89 -7.15
C GLY A 493 1.43 -20.39 -8.06
N TYR A 494 0.26 -20.64 -7.48
CA TYR A 494 -0.91 -21.23 -8.15
C TYR A 494 -2.05 -20.21 -8.13
N ASN A 495 -2.50 -19.73 -9.28
CA ASN A 495 -3.71 -18.91 -9.40
C ASN A 495 -4.92 -19.81 -9.66
N TYR A 496 -5.84 -19.93 -8.71
CA TYR A 496 -7.09 -20.69 -8.82
C TYR A 496 -6.91 -22.21 -9.06
N GLN A 497 -5.70 -22.73 -8.90
CA GLN A 497 -5.32 -24.10 -9.25
C GLN A 497 -4.96 -24.99 -8.05
N LEU A 498 -5.27 -24.58 -6.80
CA LEU A 498 -4.82 -25.32 -5.61
C LEU A 498 -5.32 -26.76 -5.53
N HIS A 499 -6.40 -27.11 -6.25
CA HIS A 499 -6.89 -28.48 -6.37
C HIS A 499 -5.89 -29.45 -7.04
N HIS A 500 -4.86 -28.95 -7.74
CA HIS A 500 -3.77 -29.76 -8.29
C HIS A 500 -2.65 -30.07 -7.29
N ALA A 501 -2.65 -29.46 -6.10
CA ALA A 501 -1.52 -29.51 -5.17
C ALA A 501 -1.16 -30.92 -4.72
N GLU A 502 -2.14 -31.78 -4.42
CA GLU A 502 -1.89 -33.15 -3.98
C GLU A 502 -1.25 -34.02 -5.07
N SER A 503 -1.76 -33.94 -6.31
CA SER A 503 -1.18 -34.66 -7.46
C SER A 503 0.21 -34.16 -7.82
N ASP A 504 0.44 -32.86 -7.70
CA ASP A 504 1.74 -32.26 -7.95
C ASP A 504 2.75 -32.63 -6.87
N HIS A 505 2.35 -32.68 -5.60
CA HIS A 505 3.22 -33.12 -4.52
C HIS A 505 3.60 -34.60 -4.67
N ALA A 506 2.67 -35.46 -5.09
CA ALA A 506 2.99 -36.86 -5.39
C ALA A 506 4.02 -36.99 -6.52
N ARG A 507 4.00 -36.08 -7.49
CA ARG A 507 4.88 -36.08 -8.67
C ARG A 507 6.21 -35.36 -8.43
N VAL A 508 6.20 -34.28 -7.64
CA VAL A 508 7.33 -33.43 -7.28
C VAL A 508 7.28 -33.11 -5.77
N PRO A 509 7.70 -34.06 -4.91
CA PRO A 509 7.57 -33.90 -3.45
C PRO A 509 8.34 -32.71 -2.87
N SER A 510 9.38 -32.24 -3.57
CA SER A 510 10.17 -31.07 -3.17
C SER A 510 9.46 -29.73 -3.41
N ARG A 511 8.31 -29.72 -4.12
CA ARG A 511 7.61 -28.49 -4.47
C ARG A 511 6.91 -27.89 -3.26
N ILE A 512 7.21 -26.63 -3.00
CA ILE A 512 6.49 -25.77 -2.06
C ILE A 512 5.45 -24.99 -2.86
N ILE A 513 4.22 -24.97 -2.38
CA ILE A 513 3.05 -24.44 -3.09
C ILE A 513 2.45 -23.30 -2.28
N VAL A 514 2.11 -22.20 -2.96
CA VAL A 514 1.28 -21.12 -2.43
C VAL A 514 0.18 -20.82 -3.43
N GLN A 515 -1.07 -20.70 -2.98
CA GLN A 515 -2.13 -20.19 -3.85
C GLN A 515 -2.03 -18.67 -3.91
N THR A 516 -1.59 -18.15 -5.04
CA THR A 516 -1.27 -16.72 -5.25
C THR A 516 -2.47 -15.87 -5.62
N GLU A 517 -3.55 -16.50 -6.10
CA GLU A 517 -4.89 -15.93 -6.26
C GLU A 517 -5.95 -17.01 -6.02
N SER A 518 -7.04 -16.66 -5.36
CA SER A 518 -8.17 -17.55 -5.14
C SER A 518 -9.52 -16.83 -5.19
N TYR A 519 -10.59 -17.57 -5.44
CA TYR A 519 -11.93 -17.02 -5.41
C TYR A 519 -12.43 -16.83 -3.98
N PRO A 520 -13.13 -15.73 -3.66
CA PRO A 520 -13.69 -15.52 -2.32
C PRO A 520 -14.61 -16.65 -1.86
N LYS A 521 -15.41 -17.22 -2.77
CA LYS A 521 -16.35 -18.33 -2.49
C LYS A 521 -15.69 -19.63 -2.03
N ASP A 522 -14.40 -19.83 -2.36
CA ASP A 522 -13.65 -21.05 -2.08
C ASP A 522 -12.85 -20.96 -0.76
N ALA A 523 -13.13 -19.95 0.08
CA ALA A 523 -12.39 -19.69 1.31
C ALA A 523 -12.21 -20.93 2.21
N PHE A 524 -13.26 -21.74 2.38
CA PHE A 524 -13.18 -22.95 3.20
C PHE A 524 -12.35 -24.05 2.57
N SER A 525 -12.59 -24.36 1.30
CA SER A 525 -11.86 -25.43 0.60
C SER A 525 -10.38 -25.14 0.54
N ASN A 526 -10.00 -23.88 0.29
CA ASN A 526 -8.60 -23.45 0.26
C ASN A 526 -7.97 -23.52 1.65
N TRP A 527 -8.63 -22.95 2.66
CA TRP A 527 -8.17 -23.05 4.05
C TRP A 527 -7.98 -24.50 4.48
N ASN A 528 -8.95 -25.38 4.17
CA ASN A 528 -8.89 -26.80 4.52
C ASN A 528 -7.70 -27.53 3.86
N LEU A 529 -7.32 -27.17 2.63
CA LEU A 529 -6.12 -27.71 1.98
C LEU A 529 -4.83 -27.20 2.67
N VAL A 530 -4.76 -25.92 3.00
CA VAL A 530 -3.65 -25.32 3.77
C VAL A 530 -3.48 -26.02 5.12
N GLN A 531 -4.58 -26.31 5.84
CA GLN A 531 -4.52 -27.02 7.12
C GLN A 531 -4.00 -28.46 6.99
N LYS A 532 -4.34 -29.14 5.89
CA LYS A 532 -4.02 -30.57 5.70
C LYS A 532 -2.58 -30.82 5.26
N HIS A 533 -1.96 -29.87 4.58
CA HIS A 533 -0.72 -30.12 3.83
C HIS A 533 0.34 -29.06 4.13
N ASN A 534 1.46 -29.46 4.73
CA ASN A 534 2.55 -28.53 5.06
C ASN A 534 3.20 -27.92 3.81
N TYR A 535 3.22 -28.63 2.68
CA TYR A 535 3.75 -28.13 1.41
C TYR A 535 2.86 -27.06 0.76
N ILE A 536 1.67 -26.79 1.32
CA ILE A 536 0.80 -25.67 0.94
C ILE A 536 0.93 -24.59 2.01
N ILE A 537 1.67 -23.52 1.73
CA ILE A 537 2.05 -22.53 2.76
C ILE A 537 0.97 -21.46 3.00
N GLY A 538 -0.01 -21.34 2.11
CA GLY A 538 -1.16 -20.46 2.31
C GLY A 538 -1.97 -20.12 1.05
N ASP A 539 -2.90 -19.19 1.23
CA ASP A 539 -3.92 -18.78 0.25
C ASP A 539 -4.00 -17.26 0.17
N PHE A 540 -4.05 -16.70 -1.04
CA PHE A 540 -4.21 -15.27 -1.29
C PHE A 540 -5.50 -15.00 -2.06
N VAL A 541 -6.52 -14.45 -1.40
CA VAL A 541 -7.81 -14.15 -2.05
C VAL A 541 -7.69 -13.02 -3.07
N TRP A 542 -8.38 -13.15 -4.20
CA TRP A 542 -8.70 -12.06 -5.13
C TRP A 542 -10.08 -11.46 -4.80
N THR A 543 -10.17 -10.36 -4.04
CA THR A 543 -9.08 -9.54 -3.47
C THR A 543 -9.28 -9.29 -1.98
N ALA A 544 -8.25 -8.76 -1.32
CA ALA A 544 -8.35 -8.34 0.09
C ALA A 544 -9.22 -7.08 0.22
N MET A 545 -9.12 -6.17 -0.75
CA MET A 545 -9.85 -4.91 -0.84
C MET A 545 -10.37 -4.72 -2.27
N ASP A 546 -11.56 -4.14 -2.43
CA ASP A 546 -12.06 -3.67 -3.72
C ASP A 546 -11.06 -2.68 -4.34
N TYR A 547 -11.11 -2.52 -5.65
CA TYR A 547 -10.20 -1.64 -6.39
C TYR A 547 -10.87 -1.07 -7.63
N LEU A 548 -10.31 0.00 -8.18
CA LEU A 548 -10.82 0.64 -9.39
C LEU A 548 -10.29 -0.07 -10.64
N GLY A 549 -11.06 -0.05 -11.73
CA GLY A 549 -10.74 -0.84 -12.94
C GLY A 549 -11.21 -2.29 -12.87
N GLU A 550 -10.78 -3.11 -13.84
CA GLU A 550 -11.34 -4.45 -14.10
C GLU A 550 -12.86 -4.51 -13.89
N SER A 551 -13.52 -3.54 -14.53
CA SER A 551 -14.86 -3.11 -14.15
C SER A 551 -15.87 -4.26 -14.19
N GLY A 552 -16.46 -4.56 -13.04
CA GLY A 552 -17.50 -5.59 -12.92
C GLY A 552 -17.00 -6.96 -12.46
N ILE A 553 -15.70 -7.14 -12.17
CA ILE A 553 -15.25 -8.32 -11.42
C ILE A 553 -16.04 -8.43 -10.11
N GLY A 554 -16.42 -9.66 -9.74
CA GLY A 554 -17.08 -9.93 -8.45
C GLY A 554 -18.54 -9.45 -8.36
N ARG A 555 -19.11 -8.92 -9.45
CA ARG A 555 -20.51 -8.48 -9.45
C ARG A 555 -21.48 -9.66 -9.38
N TYR A 556 -22.57 -9.46 -8.67
CA TYR A 556 -23.80 -10.22 -8.85
C TYR A 556 -24.69 -9.51 -9.88
N VAL A 557 -25.43 -10.30 -10.67
CA VAL A 557 -26.25 -9.83 -11.80
C VAL A 557 -27.72 -9.96 -11.42
N TYR A 558 -28.40 -8.82 -11.32
CA TYR A 558 -29.85 -8.80 -11.11
C TYR A 558 -30.62 -9.08 -12.41
N PRO A 559 -31.86 -9.59 -12.34
CA PRO A 559 -32.71 -9.74 -13.53
C PRO A 559 -32.85 -8.42 -14.30
N GLY A 560 -32.52 -8.45 -15.59
CA GLY A 560 -32.53 -7.28 -16.47
C GLY A 560 -31.19 -6.55 -16.61
N GLU A 561 -30.19 -6.86 -15.78
CA GLU A 561 -28.83 -6.35 -15.98
C GLU A 561 -28.09 -7.17 -17.07
N PRO A 562 -27.08 -6.59 -17.76
CA PRO A 562 -26.23 -7.34 -18.68
C PRO A 562 -25.60 -8.55 -17.98
N ALA A 563 -25.79 -9.75 -18.54
CA ALA A 563 -25.14 -10.96 -18.04
C ALA A 563 -23.69 -11.05 -18.52
N GLY A 564 -22.95 -12.01 -17.99
CA GLY A 564 -21.59 -12.31 -18.44
C GLY A 564 -20.48 -11.83 -17.52
N GLU A 565 -19.28 -12.29 -17.82
CA GLU A 565 -18.05 -11.94 -17.11
C GLU A 565 -17.50 -10.58 -17.59
N HIS A 566 -16.60 -9.99 -16.80
CA HIS A 566 -16.10 -8.63 -17.06
C HIS A 566 -15.33 -8.49 -18.39
N TRP A 567 -14.71 -9.56 -18.88
CA TRP A 567 -14.03 -9.58 -20.18
C TRP A 567 -14.97 -9.76 -21.38
N GLU A 568 -16.26 -10.05 -21.17
CA GLU A 568 -17.20 -10.36 -22.26
C GLU A 568 -17.82 -9.10 -22.89
N GLY A 569 -17.66 -7.93 -22.27
CA GLY A 569 -18.14 -6.68 -22.86
C GLY A 569 -17.98 -5.46 -21.97
N ASN A 570 -18.44 -4.31 -22.47
CA ASN A 570 -18.46 -3.06 -21.72
C ASN A 570 -19.58 -3.07 -20.68
N LEU A 571 -19.22 -3.08 -19.39
CA LEU A 571 -20.15 -3.15 -18.26
C LEU A 571 -20.39 -1.80 -17.57
N TYR A 572 -20.09 -0.67 -18.22
CA TYR A 572 -20.43 0.66 -17.69
C TYR A 572 -21.91 0.71 -17.23
N PRO A 573 -22.23 1.24 -16.03
CA PRO A 573 -21.42 2.15 -15.20
C PRO A 573 -20.54 1.49 -14.14
N TRP A 574 -20.34 0.17 -14.17
CA TRP A 574 -19.31 -0.44 -13.32
C TRP A 574 -17.96 0.19 -13.67
N HIS A 575 -17.25 0.71 -12.67
CA HIS A 575 -15.93 1.34 -12.84
C HIS A 575 -14.86 0.77 -11.90
N GLY A 576 -15.16 -0.34 -11.23
CA GLY A 576 -14.24 -1.07 -10.36
C GLY A 576 -14.62 -2.53 -10.21
N ALA A 577 -13.78 -3.26 -9.47
CA ALA A 577 -13.95 -4.64 -9.07
C ALA A 577 -14.57 -4.73 -7.67
N TYR A 578 -15.66 -5.51 -7.55
CA TYR A 578 -16.41 -5.74 -6.31
C TYR A 578 -16.11 -7.11 -5.69
N CYS A 579 -14.87 -7.58 -5.78
CA CYS A 579 -14.44 -8.90 -5.28
C CYS A 579 -13.67 -8.85 -3.95
N GLY A 580 -13.50 -7.67 -3.36
CA GLY A 580 -12.77 -7.47 -2.12
C GLY A 580 -13.50 -8.01 -0.90
N ASP A 581 -12.76 -8.60 0.03
CA ASP A 581 -13.23 -8.88 1.39
C ASP A 581 -13.57 -7.57 2.15
N VAL A 582 -12.86 -6.49 1.85
CA VAL A 582 -13.11 -5.11 2.33
C VAL A 582 -13.48 -4.21 1.15
N ASP A 583 -14.43 -3.30 1.31
CA ASP A 583 -14.78 -2.33 0.26
C ASP A 583 -13.85 -1.09 0.22
N LEU A 584 -14.01 -0.24 -0.80
CA LEU A 584 -13.19 0.99 -0.98
C LEU A 584 -13.28 1.97 0.19
N THR A 585 -14.37 1.93 0.96
CA THR A 585 -14.53 2.78 2.16
C THR A 585 -13.95 2.15 3.41
N GLY A 586 -13.45 0.91 3.33
CA GLY A 586 -12.88 0.17 4.45
C GLY A 586 -13.89 -0.66 5.24
N TRP A 587 -15.12 -0.82 4.74
CA TRP A 587 -16.10 -1.69 5.40
C TRP A 587 -15.85 -3.16 5.07
N ARG A 588 -15.87 -4.02 6.09
CA ARG A 588 -15.70 -5.47 5.93
C ARG A 588 -17.01 -6.09 5.44
N LYS A 589 -16.95 -6.79 4.31
CA LYS A 589 -18.10 -7.58 3.80
C LYS A 589 -18.23 -8.87 4.60
N PRO A 590 -19.42 -9.53 4.67
CA PRO A 590 -19.60 -10.77 5.41
C PRO A 590 -18.57 -11.87 5.09
N ILE A 591 -18.14 -11.98 3.83
CA ILE A 591 -17.10 -12.96 3.45
C ILE A 591 -15.76 -12.73 4.18
N SER A 592 -15.42 -11.49 4.51
CA SER A 592 -14.24 -11.16 5.34
C SER A 592 -14.35 -11.71 6.75
N HIS A 593 -15.53 -11.63 7.37
CA HIS A 593 -15.78 -12.20 8.69
C HIS A 593 -15.63 -13.72 8.68
N TYR A 594 -16.19 -14.37 7.66
CA TYR A 594 -16.03 -15.81 7.48
C TYR A 594 -14.55 -16.21 7.31
N ARG A 595 -13.82 -15.58 6.39
CA ARG A 595 -12.39 -15.85 6.17
C ARG A 595 -11.56 -15.61 7.42
N SER A 596 -11.81 -14.50 8.12
CA SER A 596 -11.12 -14.17 9.36
C SER A 596 -11.28 -15.29 10.38
N MET A 597 -12.51 -15.80 10.58
CA MET A 597 -12.76 -16.93 11.48
C MET A 597 -12.03 -18.20 11.05
N LEU A 598 -11.84 -18.48 9.77
CA LEU A 598 -11.13 -19.69 9.35
C LEU A 598 -9.70 -19.71 9.90
N TYR A 599 -8.99 -18.58 9.81
CA TYR A 599 -7.58 -18.47 10.22
C TYR A 599 -7.35 -17.95 11.64
N ASN A 600 -8.32 -17.23 12.22
CA ASN A 600 -8.17 -16.50 13.48
C ASN A 600 -9.19 -16.93 14.54
N SER A 601 -8.93 -16.53 15.78
CA SER A 601 -9.77 -16.81 16.96
C SER A 601 -10.30 -15.55 17.66
N ASN A 602 -10.03 -14.37 17.09
CA ASN A 602 -10.47 -13.06 17.56
C ASN A 602 -11.97 -12.80 17.32
N GLU A 603 -12.58 -13.53 16.39
CA GLU A 603 -14.00 -13.48 16.06
C GLU A 603 -14.57 -14.89 16.14
N LYS A 604 -15.75 -15.07 16.75
CA LYS A 604 -16.33 -16.41 17.00
C LYS A 604 -17.78 -16.57 16.57
N LEU A 605 -18.52 -15.47 16.42
CA LEU A 605 -19.90 -15.47 15.99
C LEU A 605 -20.20 -14.24 15.13
N TYR A 606 -20.78 -14.45 13.95
CA TYR A 606 -21.20 -13.39 13.03
C TYR A 606 -22.51 -13.78 12.37
N MET A 607 -23.36 -12.82 12.08
CA MET A 607 -24.67 -13.05 11.45
C MET A 607 -24.94 -12.01 10.36
N ALA A 608 -25.39 -12.48 9.22
CA ALA A 608 -25.83 -11.65 8.11
C ALA A 608 -27.00 -12.31 7.37
N VAL A 609 -27.64 -11.55 6.48
CA VAL A 609 -28.85 -11.97 5.76
C VAL A 609 -28.59 -11.89 4.28
N ARG A 610 -28.85 -12.99 3.58
CA ARG A 610 -28.77 -13.06 2.13
C ARG A 610 -29.87 -12.19 1.55
N GLU A 611 -29.50 -11.33 0.62
CA GLU A 611 -30.47 -10.55 -0.15
C GLU A 611 -31.40 -11.51 -0.89
N PRO A 612 -32.72 -11.41 -0.70
CA PRO A 612 -33.67 -12.28 -1.37
C PRO A 612 -33.66 -11.98 -2.88
N ASN A 613 -34.00 -12.98 -3.68
CA ASN A 613 -34.23 -12.76 -5.09
C ASN A 613 -35.35 -11.71 -5.27
N PRO A 614 -35.17 -10.73 -6.17
CA PRO A 614 -36.25 -9.83 -6.52
C PRO A 614 -37.41 -10.60 -7.18
N GLU A 615 -38.62 -10.04 -7.13
CA GLU A 615 -39.80 -10.67 -7.77
C GLU A 615 -39.62 -10.82 -9.30
N SER A 616 -38.74 -10.02 -9.90
CA SER A 616 -38.39 -10.08 -11.33
C SER A 616 -37.52 -11.28 -11.72
N GLY A 617 -36.99 -12.06 -10.77
CA GLY A 617 -36.23 -13.28 -11.06
C GLY A 617 -35.01 -13.50 -10.15
N ALA A 618 -34.22 -14.53 -10.45
CA ALA A 618 -33.07 -14.90 -9.64
C ALA A 618 -31.83 -14.05 -9.91
N ILE A 619 -31.10 -13.72 -8.83
CA ILE A 619 -29.75 -13.15 -8.88
C ILE A 619 -28.78 -14.22 -9.41
N LYS A 620 -27.88 -13.85 -10.31
CA LYS A 620 -26.81 -14.72 -10.82
C LYS A 620 -25.44 -14.20 -10.34
N LEU A 621 -24.49 -15.11 -10.10
CA LEU A 621 -23.15 -14.76 -9.64
C LEU A 621 -22.13 -14.91 -10.78
N THR A 622 -21.20 -13.94 -10.87
CA THR A 622 -19.98 -14.08 -11.68
C THR A 622 -18.90 -14.85 -10.91
N SER A 623 -17.78 -15.16 -11.55
CA SER A 623 -16.77 -16.10 -11.02
C SER A 623 -16.22 -15.72 -9.64
N TRP A 624 -15.92 -14.42 -9.40
CA TRP A 624 -15.42 -13.90 -8.13
C TRP A 624 -16.52 -13.44 -7.16
N ALA A 625 -17.79 -13.49 -7.57
CA ALA A 625 -18.87 -12.99 -6.73
C ALA A 625 -19.19 -13.96 -5.59
N VAL A 626 -19.49 -13.38 -4.43
CA VAL A 626 -20.27 -14.06 -3.38
C VAL A 626 -21.71 -13.58 -3.43
N TRP A 627 -22.63 -14.32 -2.81
CA TRP A 627 -24.02 -13.88 -2.73
C TRP A 627 -24.10 -12.50 -2.04
N PRO A 628 -24.92 -11.56 -2.54
CA PRO A 628 -25.15 -10.29 -1.84
C PRO A 628 -25.73 -10.55 -0.46
N THR A 629 -24.94 -10.32 0.57
CA THR A 629 -25.26 -10.65 1.96
C THR A 629 -24.95 -9.44 2.83
N TRP A 630 -25.83 -9.11 3.78
CA TRP A 630 -25.79 -7.86 4.53
C TRP A 630 -26.03 -8.08 6.03
N GLU A 631 -25.30 -7.35 6.87
CA GLU A 631 -25.51 -7.27 8.33
C GLU A 631 -26.76 -6.41 8.67
N SER A 632 -27.93 -6.83 8.18
CA SER A 632 -29.17 -6.06 8.28
C SER A 632 -30.40 -6.93 8.52
N TRP A 633 -31.31 -6.44 9.38
CA TRP A 633 -32.67 -6.95 9.54
C TRP A 633 -33.75 -5.97 9.03
N THR A 634 -33.41 -5.15 8.04
CA THR A 634 -34.28 -4.13 7.44
C THR A 634 -34.60 -4.48 5.98
N TRP A 635 -35.73 -5.17 5.77
CA TRP A 635 -36.14 -5.77 4.50
C TRP A 635 -37.60 -5.39 4.14
N PRO A 636 -37.90 -4.11 3.90
CA PRO A 636 -39.27 -3.67 3.62
C PRO A 636 -39.86 -4.37 2.39
N GLY A 637 -41.12 -4.79 2.47
CA GLY A 637 -41.81 -5.52 1.40
C GLY A 637 -41.54 -7.03 1.39
N GLN A 638 -40.77 -7.53 2.37
CA GLN A 638 -40.51 -8.96 2.58
C GLN A 638 -41.33 -9.55 3.72
N GLU A 639 -42.26 -8.81 4.33
CA GLU A 639 -43.04 -9.27 5.49
C GLU A 639 -43.76 -10.59 5.19
N GLY A 640 -43.54 -11.59 6.06
CA GLY A 640 -44.10 -12.94 5.89
C GLY A 640 -43.47 -13.76 4.76
N LYS A 641 -42.44 -13.28 4.07
CA LYS A 641 -41.64 -14.06 3.10
C LYS A 641 -40.44 -14.69 3.80
N ASN A 642 -39.96 -15.82 3.26
CA ASN A 642 -38.75 -16.47 3.77
C ASN A 642 -37.50 -15.67 3.37
N LEU A 643 -36.69 -15.31 4.35
CA LEU A 643 -35.33 -14.81 4.17
C LEU A 643 -34.33 -15.84 4.69
N GLU A 644 -33.16 -15.91 4.05
CA GLU A 644 -32.06 -16.77 4.47
C GLU A 644 -31.07 -15.99 5.33
N VAL A 645 -30.94 -16.39 6.59
CA VAL A 645 -29.95 -15.86 7.54
C VAL A 645 -28.75 -16.79 7.56
N GLU A 646 -27.57 -16.25 7.30
CA GLU A 646 -26.29 -16.95 7.47
C GLU A 646 -25.67 -16.58 8.82
N VAL A 647 -25.27 -17.60 9.57
CA VAL A 647 -24.52 -17.45 10.82
C VAL A 647 -23.18 -18.17 10.67
N TYR A 648 -22.09 -17.45 10.88
CA TYR A 648 -20.73 -18.00 10.93
C TYR A 648 -20.34 -18.18 12.38
N SER A 649 -19.85 -19.36 12.75
CA SER A 649 -19.68 -19.70 14.16
C SER A 649 -18.54 -20.69 14.41
N LYS A 650 -17.72 -20.38 15.41
CA LYS A 650 -16.75 -21.30 16.03
C LYS A 650 -17.34 -22.10 17.19
N TYR A 651 -18.57 -21.82 17.60
CA TYR A 651 -19.27 -22.62 18.60
C TYR A 651 -19.82 -23.91 17.96
N PRO A 652 -19.97 -25.01 18.70
CA PRO A 652 -20.51 -26.27 18.17
C PRO A 652 -21.95 -26.17 17.63
N LYS A 653 -22.75 -25.25 18.16
CA LYS A 653 -24.12 -24.99 17.73
C LYS A 653 -24.41 -23.49 17.77
N VAL A 654 -25.39 -23.09 16.99
CA VAL A 654 -26.00 -21.77 17.10
C VAL A 654 -27.51 -21.90 17.23
N ARG A 655 -28.12 -21.00 18.02
CA ARG A 655 -29.56 -20.84 18.13
C ARG A 655 -29.98 -19.47 17.64
N LEU A 656 -31.05 -19.43 16.86
CA LEU A 656 -31.59 -18.19 16.31
C LEU A 656 -32.90 -17.83 17.01
N TYR A 657 -33.06 -16.54 17.31
CA TYR A 657 -34.24 -15.95 17.91
C TYR A 657 -34.77 -14.83 17.03
N LEU A 658 -36.09 -14.73 16.91
CA LEU A 658 -36.78 -13.57 16.33
C LEU A 658 -37.78 -13.04 17.35
N ASN A 659 -37.60 -11.80 17.79
CA ASN A 659 -38.46 -11.16 18.81
C ASN A 659 -38.61 -12.06 20.05
N ASP A 660 -37.47 -12.51 20.57
CA ASP A 660 -37.31 -13.42 21.72
C ASP A 660 -37.92 -14.82 21.58
N LYS A 661 -38.45 -15.19 20.40
CA LYS A 661 -38.93 -16.54 20.11
C LYS A 661 -37.82 -17.36 19.46
N VAL A 662 -37.57 -18.56 19.98
CA VAL A 662 -36.66 -19.52 19.37
C VAL A 662 -37.19 -19.91 17.99
N ILE A 663 -36.37 -19.70 16.97
CA ILE A 663 -36.62 -20.17 15.61
C ILE A 663 -36.10 -21.60 15.43
N GLY A 664 -34.89 -21.85 15.90
CA GLY A 664 -34.26 -23.16 15.79
C GLY A 664 -32.80 -23.17 16.19
N GLU A 665 -32.24 -24.37 16.20
CA GLU A 665 -30.82 -24.65 16.45
C GLU A 665 -30.21 -25.39 15.27
N LYS A 666 -28.95 -25.09 14.96
CA LYS A 666 -28.15 -25.81 13.96
C LYS A 666 -26.75 -26.05 14.48
N GLU A 667 -26.19 -27.19 14.09
CA GLU A 667 -24.78 -27.50 14.34
C GLU A 667 -23.88 -26.64 13.46
N THR A 668 -22.77 -26.23 14.02
CA THR A 668 -21.71 -25.46 13.36
C THR A 668 -20.38 -26.09 13.74
N GLY A 669 -19.63 -26.51 12.74
CA GLY A 669 -18.38 -27.24 12.93
C GLY A 669 -17.75 -27.57 11.58
N LEU A 670 -16.67 -28.35 11.58
CA LEU A 670 -15.91 -28.64 10.36
C LEU A 670 -16.77 -29.27 9.26
N SER A 671 -17.72 -30.16 9.61
CA SER A 671 -18.66 -30.79 8.67
C SER A 671 -19.69 -29.83 8.06
N GLN A 672 -19.93 -28.69 8.70
CA GLN A 672 -20.81 -27.62 8.22
C GLN A 672 -20.01 -26.41 7.75
N GLU A 673 -18.69 -26.55 7.60
CA GLU A 673 -17.80 -25.46 7.22
C GLU A 673 -17.92 -24.24 8.15
N PHE A 674 -18.22 -24.44 9.43
CA PHE A 674 -18.46 -23.36 10.40
C PHE A 674 -19.61 -22.40 10.03
N LYS A 675 -20.55 -22.82 9.18
CA LYS A 675 -21.73 -22.04 8.76
C LYS A 675 -23.04 -22.70 9.16
N ALA A 676 -24.06 -21.90 9.46
CA ALA A 676 -25.45 -22.34 9.55
C ALA A 676 -26.37 -21.36 8.83
N THR A 677 -27.25 -21.87 7.98
CA THR A 677 -28.25 -21.06 7.27
C THR A 677 -29.65 -21.33 7.79
N PHE A 678 -30.44 -20.31 8.13
CA PHE A 678 -31.82 -20.44 8.60
C PHE A 678 -32.76 -19.77 7.61
N ALA A 679 -33.81 -20.47 7.16
CA ALA A 679 -34.92 -19.86 6.44
C ALA A 679 -35.97 -19.39 7.45
N ILE A 680 -36.27 -18.09 7.47
CA ILE A 680 -37.18 -17.49 8.44
C ILE A 680 -38.18 -16.56 7.77
N LEU A 681 -39.44 -16.61 8.24
CA LEU A 681 -40.46 -15.64 7.83
C LEU A 681 -40.08 -14.27 8.39
N TYR A 682 -39.84 -13.31 7.51
CA TYR A 682 -39.45 -11.96 7.92
C TYR A 682 -40.57 -11.30 8.73
N ALA A 683 -40.18 -10.80 9.91
CA ALA A 683 -40.98 -9.87 10.69
C ALA A 683 -40.04 -8.80 11.24
N SER A 684 -40.49 -7.54 11.22
CA SER A 684 -39.75 -6.43 11.80
C SER A 684 -39.46 -6.68 13.29
N GLY A 685 -38.29 -6.25 13.75
CA GLY A 685 -37.91 -6.29 15.16
C GLY A 685 -36.45 -6.68 15.36
N GLU A 686 -36.20 -7.65 16.23
CA GLU A 686 -34.87 -8.05 16.65
C GLU A 686 -34.58 -9.51 16.26
N LEU A 687 -33.54 -9.70 15.47
CA LEU A 687 -32.98 -11.00 15.12
C LEU A 687 -31.71 -11.23 15.93
N LYS A 688 -31.66 -12.28 16.73
CA LYS A 688 -30.54 -12.58 17.63
C LYS A 688 -30.03 -14.00 17.37
N ALA A 689 -28.75 -14.14 17.04
CA ALA A 689 -28.07 -15.44 17.03
C ALA A 689 -27.23 -15.57 18.30
N VAL A 690 -27.23 -16.76 18.90
CA VAL A 690 -26.38 -17.10 20.04
C VAL A 690 -25.52 -18.32 19.75
N GLY A 691 -24.25 -18.25 20.14
CA GLY A 691 -23.32 -19.37 20.13
C GLY A 691 -23.57 -20.27 21.33
N ILE A 692 -23.64 -21.58 21.10
CA ILE A 692 -23.91 -22.58 22.14
C ILE A 692 -22.69 -23.48 22.32
N GLU A 693 -22.20 -23.55 23.56
CA GLU A 693 -21.16 -24.47 24.00
C GLU A 693 -21.62 -25.15 25.29
N ASN A 694 -21.43 -26.47 25.41
CA ASN A 694 -21.85 -27.24 26.58
C ASN A 694 -23.33 -27.01 26.97
N ASN A 695 -24.21 -26.91 25.96
CA ASN A 695 -25.64 -26.60 26.10
C ASN A 695 -25.96 -25.25 26.78
N LYS A 696 -25.01 -24.31 26.82
CA LYS A 696 -25.18 -22.95 27.35
C LYS A 696 -24.97 -21.92 26.26
N GLU A 697 -25.70 -20.81 26.34
CA GLU A 697 -25.46 -19.64 25.50
C GLU A 697 -24.21 -18.91 26.00
N VAL A 698 -23.27 -18.62 25.10
CA VAL A 698 -21.96 -18.05 25.44
C VAL A 698 -21.77 -16.65 24.90
N GLU A 699 -22.16 -16.42 23.65
CA GLU A 699 -22.02 -15.17 22.93
C GLU A 699 -23.27 -14.91 22.10
N SER A 700 -23.61 -13.65 21.86
CA SER A 700 -24.77 -13.28 21.05
C SER A 700 -24.45 -12.13 20.10
N VAL A 701 -24.99 -12.20 18.89
CA VAL A 701 -25.01 -11.10 17.91
C VAL A 701 -26.45 -10.72 17.58
N LEU A 702 -26.69 -9.43 17.31
CA LEU A 702 -28.02 -8.84 17.20
C LEU A 702 -28.12 -7.97 15.95
N LEU A 703 -29.14 -8.21 15.13
CA LEU A 703 -29.56 -7.33 14.04
C LEU A 703 -30.95 -6.76 14.35
N LYS A 704 -31.15 -5.48 14.06
CA LYS A 704 -32.42 -4.79 14.31
C LYS A 704 -32.99 -4.20 13.03
N THR A 705 -34.32 -4.19 12.91
CA THR A 705 -35.00 -3.45 11.85
C THR A 705 -34.90 -1.95 12.12
N ALA A 706 -34.19 -1.24 11.24
CA ALA A 706 -34.08 0.21 11.29
C ALA A 706 -35.43 0.87 10.99
N GLN A 707 -35.75 1.91 11.74
CA GLN A 707 -36.89 2.77 11.45
C GLN A 707 -36.53 3.78 10.34
N LYS A 708 -37.42 4.75 10.11
CA LYS A 708 -37.17 5.83 9.16
C LYS A 708 -35.85 6.54 9.51
N ALA A 709 -34.97 6.67 8.51
CA ALA A 709 -33.76 7.45 8.64
C ALA A 709 -34.06 8.91 9.02
N THR A 710 -33.42 9.38 10.08
CA THR A 710 -33.60 10.75 10.61
C THR A 710 -32.28 11.42 11.00
N LYS A 711 -31.19 10.66 11.18
CA LYS A 711 -29.92 11.16 11.69
C LYS A 711 -28.73 10.80 10.79
N ILE A 712 -27.72 11.65 10.84
CA ILE A 712 -26.39 11.38 10.29
C ILE A 712 -25.44 11.14 11.48
N LYS A 713 -24.73 10.01 11.47
CA LYS A 713 -23.68 9.70 12.44
C LYS A 713 -22.32 9.82 11.76
N LEU A 714 -21.42 10.60 12.36
CA LEU A 714 -20.07 10.83 11.88
C LEU A 714 -19.06 10.16 12.80
N THR A 715 -18.15 9.36 12.24
CA THR A 715 -17.07 8.70 13.00
C THR A 715 -15.76 8.95 12.27
N ALA A 716 -14.86 9.74 12.87
CA ALA A 716 -13.52 9.92 12.36
C ALA A 716 -12.61 8.79 12.84
N ASP A 717 -11.75 8.25 11.97
CA ASP A 717 -10.73 7.30 12.37
C ASP A 717 -9.71 7.93 13.33
N ARG A 718 -9.46 9.23 13.16
CA ARG A 718 -8.54 10.03 13.97
C ARG A 718 -9.10 11.43 14.18
N ASN A 719 -9.12 11.87 15.44
CA ASN A 719 -9.56 13.22 15.82
C ASN A 719 -8.41 14.25 15.84
N GLU A 720 -7.15 13.80 15.84
CA GLU A 720 -5.96 14.64 15.74
C GLU A 720 -5.04 14.18 14.60
N ILE A 721 -4.66 15.12 13.73
CA ILE A 721 -3.76 14.89 12.58
C ILE A 721 -2.64 15.93 12.54
N ALA A 722 -1.54 15.64 11.86
CA ALA A 722 -0.42 16.58 11.73
C ALA A 722 -0.75 17.73 10.78
N ALA A 723 -0.32 18.94 11.14
CA ALA A 723 -0.44 20.16 10.33
C ALA A 723 0.71 20.27 9.31
N ASP A 724 0.84 19.28 8.44
CA ASP A 724 1.95 19.15 7.48
C ASP A 724 1.53 19.28 6.01
N GLY A 725 0.22 19.37 5.73
CA GLY A 725 -0.31 19.43 4.37
C GLY A 725 -0.44 18.05 3.68
N GLN A 726 -0.14 16.96 4.39
CA GLN A 726 -0.14 15.59 3.87
C GLN A 726 -1.02 14.64 4.69
N ASP A 727 -1.12 14.83 6.01
CA ASP A 727 -1.84 13.92 6.89
C ASP A 727 -3.36 13.90 6.61
N LEU A 728 -3.97 12.74 6.79
CA LEU A 728 -5.37 12.47 6.46
C LEU A 728 -6.19 12.03 7.68
N ALA A 729 -7.45 12.43 7.68
CA ALA A 729 -8.50 11.85 8.52
C ALA A 729 -9.64 11.32 7.63
N TYR A 730 -10.09 10.11 7.91
CA TYR A 730 -11.22 9.48 7.22
C TYR A 730 -12.44 9.56 8.13
N VAL A 731 -13.51 10.17 7.65
CA VAL A 731 -14.77 10.26 8.39
C VAL A 731 -15.81 9.37 7.73
N THR A 732 -16.18 8.30 8.42
CA THR A 732 -17.32 7.44 8.06
C THR A 732 -18.62 8.18 8.36
N VAL A 733 -19.56 8.10 7.42
CA VAL A 733 -20.87 8.75 7.48
C VAL A 733 -21.93 7.67 7.40
N GLU A 734 -22.73 7.53 8.45
CA GLU A 734 -23.81 6.54 8.54
C GLU A 734 -25.17 7.23 8.64
N VAL A 735 -26.11 6.83 7.82
CA VAL A 735 -27.51 7.30 7.88
C VAL A 735 -28.30 6.35 8.78
N THR A 736 -28.79 6.88 9.89
CA THR A 736 -29.39 6.10 10.97
C THR A 736 -30.81 6.57 11.30
N ASP A 737 -31.58 5.71 11.96
CA ASP A 737 -32.83 6.11 12.59
C ASP A 737 -32.60 6.92 13.89
N ASP A 738 -33.69 7.27 14.58
CA ASP A 738 -33.66 8.06 15.80
C ASP A 738 -32.92 7.38 16.96
N LYS A 739 -32.84 6.04 16.92
CA LYS A 739 -32.17 5.16 17.89
C LYS A 739 -30.74 4.81 17.48
N GLY A 740 -30.25 5.32 16.35
CA GLY A 740 -28.89 5.08 15.86
C GLY A 740 -28.70 3.74 15.12
N VAL A 741 -29.78 3.05 14.75
CA VAL A 741 -29.70 1.84 13.90
C VAL A 741 -29.44 2.29 12.46
N LEU A 742 -28.37 1.76 11.85
CA LEU A 742 -28.06 2.00 10.44
C LEU A 742 -29.24 1.58 9.56
N ASN A 743 -29.68 2.46 8.66
CA ASN A 743 -30.69 2.12 7.67
C ASN A 743 -30.01 1.83 6.32
N PRO A 744 -29.85 0.55 5.93
CA PRO A 744 -29.15 0.19 4.69
C PRO A 744 -29.95 0.50 3.42
N ASN A 745 -31.21 0.91 3.54
CA ASN A 745 -32.01 1.36 2.39
C ASN A 745 -31.88 2.88 2.20
N ALA A 746 -31.17 3.58 3.08
CA ALA A 746 -30.91 5.01 2.91
C ALA A 746 -29.94 5.24 1.74
N ALA A 747 -30.39 6.07 0.79
CA ALA A 747 -29.66 6.49 -0.41
C ALA A 747 -29.61 8.02 -0.54
N ASN A 748 -29.67 8.72 0.59
CA ASN A 748 -29.72 10.18 0.68
C ASN A 748 -28.49 10.84 0.01
N GLN A 749 -28.69 11.95 -0.69
CA GLN A 749 -27.58 12.81 -1.11
C GLN A 749 -27.02 13.55 0.12
N LEU A 750 -25.75 13.34 0.44
CA LEU A 750 -25.04 13.99 1.53
C LEU A 750 -24.21 15.14 0.95
N ALA A 751 -24.25 16.30 1.61
CA ALA A 751 -23.41 17.45 1.30
C ALA A 751 -22.42 17.69 2.44
N PHE A 752 -21.15 17.83 2.08
CA PHE A 752 -20.02 17.97 2.99
C PHE A 752 -19.48 19.41 2.93
N ASN A 753 -19.35 20.03 4.09
CA ASN A 753 -18.77 21.36 4.22
C ASN A 753 -17.65 21.33 5.27
N VAL A 754 -16.43 21.65 4.86
CA VAL A 754 -15.26 21.71 5.76
C VAL A 754 -14.82 23.15 5.93
N SER A 755 -14.57 23.54 7.17
CA SER A 755 -14.00 24.84 7.54
C SER A 755 -12.83 24.69 8.51
N GLY A 756 -11.92 25.67 8.49
CA GLY A 756 -10.73 25.67 9.33
C GLY A 756 -9.51 25.07 8.62
N ALA A 757 -8.65 24.38 9.37
CA ALA A 757 -7.30 24.00 8.95
C ALA A 757 -7.22 22.71 8.10
N GLY A 758 -8.25 22.42 7.30
CA GLY A 758 -8.32 21.19 6.49
C GLY A 758 -9.16 21.36 5.22
N VAL A 759 -8.99 20.44 4.28
CA VAL A 759 -9.67 20.44 2.98
C VAL A 759 -10.20 19.05 2.64
N ILE A 760 -11.31 18.97 1.91
CA ILE A 760 -11.82 17.70 1.38
C ILE A 760 -10.96 17.30 0.19
N VAL A 761 -10.46 16.07 0.18
CA VAL A 761 -9.66 15.52 -0.93
C VAL A 761 -10.33 14.33 -1.62
N GLY A 762 -11.38 13.76 -1.04
CA GLY A 762 -12.14 12.69 -1.67
C GLY A 762 -13.43 12.35 -0.91
N VAL A 763 -14.42 11.86 -1.64
CA VAL A 763 -15.69 11.34 -1.13
C VAL A 763 -16.06 10.02 -1.81
N ASP A 764 -16.55 9.06 -1.03
CA ASP A 764 -16.82 7.69 -1.48
C ASP A 764 -18.09 7.11 -0.83
N ASN A 765 -18.64 6.06 -1.42
CA ASN A 765 -19.72 5.24 -0.85
C ASN A 765 -19.57 3.74 -1.18
N ALA A 766 -18.47 3.30 -1.81
CA ALA A 766 -18.21 1.94 -2.28
C ALA A 766 -19.19 1.41 -3.35
N ASN A 767 -20.08 2.24 -3.89
CA ASN A 767 -20.93 1.85 -5.02
C ASN A 767 -20.16 2.02 -6.33
N LEU A 768 -19.62 0.93 -6.85
CA LEU A 768 -18.88 0.93 -8.11
C LEU A 768 -19.73 1.18 -9.37
N LYS A 769 -21.03 1.48 -9.20
CA LYS A 769 -21.91 2.02 -10.27
C LYS A 769 -22.18 3.51 -10.14
N ASP A 770 -21.77 4.16 -9.04
CA ASP A 770 -21.93 5.59 -8.82
C ASP A 770 -20.89 6.38 -9.64
N THR A 771 -21.36 7.22 -10.56
CA THR A 771 -20.48 7.96 -11.49
C THR A 771 -20.27 9.42 -11.06
N ASP A 772 -20.72 9.79 -9.85
CA ASP A 772 -20.40 11.08 -9.25
C ASP A 772 -18.89 11.16 -8.93
N LEU A 773 -18.32 12.36 -9.07
CA LEU A 773 -16.87 12.60 -8.92
C LEU A 773 -16.36 12.24 -7.53
N TYR A 774 -15.25 11.49 -7.47
CA TYR A 774 -14.52 11.19 -6.23
C TYR A 774 -13.96 12.46 -5.57
N VAL A 775 -13.43 13.39 -6.37
CA VAL A 775 -13.04 14.72 -5.89
C VAL A 775 -14.26 15.65 -5.93
N GLY A 776 -14.99 15.69 -4.82
CA GLY A 776 -16.23 16.46 -4.71
C GLY A 776 -16.62 16.76 -3.26
N ASN A 777 -17.70 17.52 -3.09
CA ASN A 777 -18.26 17.90 -1.80
C ASN A 777 -19.68 17.33 -1.57
N THR A 778 -20.11 16.40 -2.42
CA THR A 778 -21.38 15.69 -2.23
C THR A 778 -21.22 14.23 -2.62
N ARG A 779 -21.95 13.32 -1.95
CA ARG A 779 -21.98 11.90 -2.29
C ARG A 779 -23.31 11.29 -1.84
N LYS A 780 -23.86 10.35 -2.61
CA LYS A 780 -25.01 9.57 -2.13
C LYS A 780 -24.56 8.55 -1.08
N ALA A 781 -25.37 8.37 -0.05
CA ALA A 781 -25.26 7.17 0.76
C ALA A 781 -25.51 5.93 -0.12
N TRP A 782 -24.74 4.87 0.09
CA TRP A 782 -25.00 3.56 -0.46
C TRP A 782 -24.97 2.55 0.68
N ARG A 783 -26.00 1.71 0.75
CA ARG A 783 -26.24 0.84 1.91
C ARG A 783 -26.22 1.61 3.24
N GLY A 784 -26.76 2.83 3.22
CA GLY A 784 -26.79 3.74 4.37
C GLY A 784 -25.45 4.37 4.74
N ARG A 785 -24.39 4.17 3.96
CA ARG A 785 -23.03 4.62 4.29
C ARG A 785 -22.42 5.51 3.21
N SER A 786 -21.50 6.37 3.62
CA SER A 786 -20.60 7.14 2.77
C SER A 786 -19.33 7.49 3.57
N MET A 787 -18.35 8.08 2.93
CA MET A 787 -17.08 8.47 3.53
C MET A 787 -16.62 9.81 2.94
N VAL A 788 -16.01 10.64 3.77
CA VAL A 788 -15.29 11.85 3.35
C VAL A 788 -13.88 11.84 3.91
N ILE A 789 -12.91 12.22 3.08
CA ILE A 789 -11.48 12.23 3.41
C ILE A 789 -11.04 13.68 3.53
N ILE A 790 -10.49 14.03 4.69
CA ILE A 790 -9.99 15.37 5.00
C ILE A 790 -8.48 15.33 5.06
N LYS A 791 -7.84 16.22 4.29
CA LYS A 791 -6.40 16.47 4.37
C LYS A 791 -6.11 17.70 5.22
N SER A 792 -5.08 17.62 6.04
CA SER A 792 -4.60 18.79 6.79
C SER A 792 -4.08 19.88 5.85
N THR A 793 -4.13 21.12 6.30
CA THR A 793 -3.29 22.19 5.76
C THR A 793 -1.95 22.22 6.50
N LYS A 794 -1.04 23.12 6.10
CA LYS A 794 0.20 23.40 6.86
C LYS A 794 -0.05 24.22 8.13
N GLU A 795 -1.29 24.64 8.38
CA GLU A 795 -1.67 25.40 9.56
C GLU A 795 -2.24 24.48 10.65
N SER A 796 -1.81 24.71 11.89
CA SER A 796 -2.39 24.04 13.06
C SER A 796 -3.68 24.76 13.49
N GLY A 797 -4.74 24.03 13.79
CA GLY A 797 -6.03 24.61 14.14
C GLY A 797 -7.14 23.58 14.23
N ALA A 798 -8.37 24.06 14.43
CA ALA A 798 -9.55 23.21 14.37
C ALA A 798 -9.95 22.95 12.91
N ILE A 799 -10.53 21.78 12.66
CA ILE A 799 -11.25 21.45 11.44
C ILE A 799 -12.68 21.12 11.86
N ASN A 800 -13.67 21.80 11.27
CA ASN A 800 -15.07 21.44 11.46
C ASN A 800 -15.60 20.88 10.14
N LEU A 801 -16.04 19.61 10.17
CA LEU A 801 -16.80 19.00 9.09
C LEU A 801 -18.27 19.02 9.46
N GLU A 802 -19.08 19.67 8.64
CA GLU A 802 -20.54 19.66 8.69
C GLU A 802 -21.07 18.79 7.55
N VAL A 803 -22.05 17.93 7.85
CA VAL A 803 -22.72 17.07 6.88
C VAL A 803 -24.22 17.29 6.96
N THR A 804 -24.83 17.57 5.80
CA THR A 804 -26.26 17.86 5.68
C THR A 804 -26.93 16.99 4.63
N SER A 805 -28.23 16.75 4.78
CA SER A 805 -29.07 16.11 3.78
C SER A 805 -30.54 16.45 4.01
N PRO A 806 -31.37 16.65 2.97
CA PRO A 806 -32.79 16.92 3.14
C PRO A 806 -33.49 15.85 3.98
N GLY A 807 -34.18 16.27 5.05
CA GLY A 807 -34.95 15.40 5.94
C GLY A 807 -34.13 14.64 6.99
N LEU A 808 -32.81 14.86 7.07
CA LEU A 808 -31.95 14.37 8.15
C LEU A 808 -31.47 15.52 9.03
N GLU A 809 -31.25 15.25 10.32
CA GLU A 809 -30.57 16.18 11.23
C GLU A 809 -29.12 16.42 10.77
N THR A 810 -28.72 17.70 10.72
CA THR A 810 -27.33 18.11 10.43
C THR A 810 -26.38 17.51 11.47
N ALA A 811 -25.27 16.94 11.01
CA ALA A 811 -24.23 16.41 11.88
C ALA A 811 -22.93 17.20 11.72
N VAL A 812 -22.18 17.34 12.81
CA VAL A 812 -20.87 18.02 12.83
C VAL A 812 -19.87 17.15 13.59
N VAL A 813 -18.67 17.01 13.04
CA VAL A 813 -17.52 16.43 13.74
C VAL A 813 -16.37 17.45 13.75
N LYS A 814 -15.66 17.52 14.88
CA LYS A 814 -14.52 18.41 15.07
C LYS A 814 -13.24 17.58 15.11
N LEU A 815 -12.29 17.93 14.26
CA LEU A 815 -10.93 17.42 14.27
C LEU A 815 -9.96 18.55 14.63
N LYS A 816 -8.71 18.20 14.88
CA LYS A 816 -7.66 19.16 15.19
C LYS A 816 -6.39 18.82 14.43
N THR A 817 -5.77 19.83 13.83
CA THR A 817 -4.42 19.74 13.30
C THR A 817 -3.43 20.23 14.36
N ILE A 818 -2.39 19.45 14.62
CA ILE A 818 -1.32 19.78 15.57
C ILE A 818 -0.01 19.98 14.82
N LYS A 819 0.81 20.96 15.22
CA LYS A 819 2.16 21.08 14.68
C LYS A 819 2.91 19.77 14.95
N GLY A 820 3.54 19.22 13.91
CA GLY A 820 4.44 18.08 14.08
C GLY A 820 5.49 18.39 15.14
N LYS A 821 5.79 17.41 15.99
CA LYS A 821 6.83 17.50 17.02
C LYS A 821 8.21 17.44 16.42
#